data_AF-A0A286U185-F1
#
_entry.id   AF-A0A286U185-F1
#
_cell.length_a   1.000
_cell.length_b   1.000
_cell.length_c   1.000
_cell.angle_alpha   90.00
_cell.angle_beta   90.00
_cell.angle_gamma   90.00
#
_symmetry.space_group_name_H-M   'P 1'
#
loop_
_entity.id
_entity.type
_entity.pdbx_description
1 polymer ?
#
loop_
_entity_poly.entity_id
_entity_poly.type
_entity_poly.pdbx_seq_one_letter_code
_entity_poly.pdbx_strand_id
1 'polypeptide(L)'
;MSDIIKEEPVGNNSTFIKDNSIDFKKIDDPLIKDAHIPEHFDLKVSSENGLQLSKRNELRHAVGIVAARTLRYFSTNGEEFNVFRARRMAVWWFRHIYNSFNWWKAYVVNAEGERKEMPMLYIGERLGSETVQKDCEADIVLSAFENDRCLVDPESEGGVVVAVGYSERQKLFNSPDMYCVKAIVGNKYKDAGVNITHGITKNMKLMAEKVLKDKNKEINPQNIDDEIQKMKIVVLDRLRHKKLIETIEKLGAEVIRVKEDDLTPTFAVTKGEIDMIIGVGGVPEAVLSGIIVAQLGGEMTLRILPLEVAREERLLGKLKNWGLFRKNEVDILKNFKIVRPGTEKEGEIPWDRILTLNDLVKRNDNVFTASIIKETPWIKFTDGKVVPGMKINPESGDINVYVVRVAENRVEIVPILYKTHIGTLLSKYKDIKEVNGDAEVSLLVQLGKTYIEFGLFQEARDCIQKAKICKGISNDMLQRCNSVYEYISGLDFLTKKSLQTPKEIIEHFEKSGHLDEEDKEQLRPRRMVKRFYEYHGDKDYRNKLYEDALEHYNKALEYSPHELKLHRKVHTIQMRDIIEEYFDRIDKIYQGLNYKDPKTLEKCKLGVALEIFYDYKRQLNFSCRNPWLIFYRRTVLHGETPSYKLAVLIKLLKLHKKLNRASDEELSLFLNAEFGISKEEIGIVTAYRKKHETFHSVSELYFVKGLSLEGLSNLLFPSVRIESQNELEDSEIPLSISLVEAVERRYRNILEELKDGVKKEAQEHSYAVAEAYHYVGLALYDVGDDEGTKINYERATIKFQEIIDKFTGITPFNAQCRIGNLYEELALLYENEKVNYYNKAMDAYTYIIEERRSNIMFGYIRDLMAIRIWQTKERVNCIEKELQL
;
A
#
# COMPACT_ATOMS: atom_id res chain seq x y z
N MET A 1 -12.45 -42.30 9.14
CA MET A 1 -12.27 -40.87 8.80
C MET A 1 -11.15 -40.24 9.66
N SER A 2 -10.04 -40.95 9.85
CA SER A 2 -8.86 -40.53 10.61
C SER A 2 -7.66 -40.17 9.71
N ASP A 3 -7.85 -40.13 8.39
CA ASP A 3 -6.78 -39.97 7.39
C ASP A 3 -6.58 -38.52 6.90
N ILE A 4 -7.30 -37.54 7.46
CA ILE A 4 -7.31 -36.15 6.95
C ILE A 4 -6.13 -35.30 7.51
N ILE A 5 -5.39 -35.80 8.50
CA ILE A 5 -4.24 -35.09 9.09
C ILE A 5 -3.00 -35.99 8.98
N LYS A 6 -2.37 -36.03 7.80
CA LYS A 6 -0.99 -36.51 7.67
C LYS A 6 -0.07 -35.30 7.76
N GLU A 7 0.33 -34.95 8.97
CA GLU A 7 1.46 -34.07 9.24
C GLU A 7 2.73 -34.95 9.22
N GLU A 8 3.67 -34.69 8.31
CA GLU A 8 4.93 -35.47 8.22
C GLU A 8 5.97 -34.92 9.21
N PRO A 9 6.52 -35.76 10.12
CA PRO A 9 7.53 -35.32 11.08
C PRO A 9 8.91 -35.14 10.40
N VAL A 10 9.62 -34.08 10.77
CA VAL A 10 11.04 -33.90 10.46
C VAL A 10 11.84 -34.92 11.27
N GLY A 11 12.23 -36.04 10.65
CA GLY A 11 13.18 -36.97 11.25
C GLY A 11 14.55 -36.32 11.44
N ASN A 12 15.22 -36.64 12.56
CA ASN A 12 16.56 -36.17 12.93
C ASN A 12 17.68 -36.47 11.90
N ASN A 13 17.40 -37.17 10.81
CA ASN A 13 18.33 -37.53 9.72
C ASN A 13 17.94 -36.94 8.36
N SER A 14 17.25 -35.79 8.33
CA SER A 14 16.85 -35.17 7.06
C SER A 14 17.99 -34.38 6.42
N THR A 15 18.37 -34.78 5.21
CA THR A 15 19.37 -34.07 4.40
C THR A 15 18.78 -32.75 3.89
N PHE A 16 19.44 -31.63 4.20
CA PHE A 16 19.08 -30.32 3.65
C PHE A 16 19.72 -30.16 2.27
N ILE A 17 18.89 -29.85 1.28
CA ILE A 17 19.33 -29.54 -0.08
C ILE A 17 19.15 -28.05 -0.36
N LYS A 18 19.94 -27.51 -1.29
CA LYS A 18 19.77 -26.12 -1.73
C LYS A 18 18.50 -26.00 -2.57
N ASP A 19 17.62 -25.08 -2.19
CA ASP A 19 16.43 -24.74 -2.97
C ASP A 19 16.81 -23.69 -4.03
N ASN A 20 16.66 -24.04 -5.30
CA ASN A 20 16.97 -23.16 -6.43
C ASN A 20 15.73 -22.49 -7.04
N SER A 21 14.55 -22.64 -6.42
CA SER A 21 13.31 -22.00 -6.89
C SER A 21 13.36 -20.47 -6.75
N ILE A 22 14.17 -19.95 -5.81
CA ILE A 22 14.36 -18.52 -5.61
C ILE A 22 15.77 -18.05 -5.97
N ASP A 23 15.85 -16.98 -6.74
CA ASP A 23 17.10 -16.33 -7.10
C ASP A 23 17.26 -15.01 -6.33
N PHE A 24 18.08 -15.05 -5.27
CA PHE A 24 18.38 -13.90 -4.43
C PHE A 24 18.99 -12.71 -5.19
N LYS A 25 19.62 -12.95 -6.36
CA LYS A 25 20.12 -11.86 -7.20
C LYS A 25 18.99 -11.15 -7.94
N LYS A 26 17.97 -11.89 -8.41
CA LYS A 26 16.80 -11.31 -9.09
C LYS A 26 15.91 -10.49 -8.16
N ILE A 27 15.82 -10.89 -6.89
CA ILE A 27 15.13 -10.12 -5.85
C ILE A 27 16.03 -9.08 -5.15
N ASP A 28 17.20 -8.76 -5.71
CA ASP A 28 18.15 -7.76 -5.20
C ASP A 28 18.34 -7.84 -3.67
N ASP A 29 18.47 -9.07 -3.14
CA ASP A 29 18.77 -9.31 -1.74
C ASP A 29 20.29 -9.46 -1.56
N PRO A 30 21.01 -8.44 -1.07
CA PRO A 30 22.46 -8.54 -0.89
C PRO A 30 22.87 -9.34 0.35
N LEU A 31 21.93 -9.68 1.25
CA LEU A 31 22.25 -10.21 2.58
C LEU A 31 21.91 -11.69 2.74
N ILE A 32 20.87 -12.20 2.09
CA ILE A 32 20.55 -13.64 2.06
C ILE A 32 21.08 -14.20 0.74
N LYS A 33 21.87 -15.27 0.81
CA LYS A 33 22.61 -15.81 -0.35
C LYS A 33 21.95 -17.01 -0.99
N ASP A 34 21.52 -17.94 -0.15
CA ASP A 34 20.82 -19.15 -0.56
C ASP A 34 19.90 -19.64 0.56
N ALA A 35 19.01 -20.54 0.18
CA ALA A 35 18.07 -21.19 1.06
C ALA A 35 18.23 -22.70 0.93
N HIS A 36 18.09 -23.39 2.04
CA HIS A 36 18.15 -24.84 2.13
C HIS A 36 16.89 -25.37 2.82
N ILE A 37 16.31 -26.42 2.25
CA ILE A 37 15.14 -27.11 2.79
C ILE A 37 15.42 -28.61 2.89
N PRO A 38 14.75 -29.36 3.77
CA PRO A 38 14.83 -30.81 3.77
C PRO A 38 14.34 -31.38 2.42
N GLU A 39 15.06 -32.36 1.88
CA GLU A 39 14.79 -32.96 0.56
C GLU A 39 13.33 -33.43 0.38
N HIS A 40 12.72 -34.00 1.41
CA HIS A 40 11.33 -34.49 1.36
C HIS A 40 10.28 -33.38 1.23
N PHE A 41 10.62 -32.13 1.55
CA PHE A 41 9.74 -30.97 1.34
C PHE A 41 9.91 -30.33 -0.03
N ASP A 42 10.89 -30.75 -0.84
CA ASP A 42 11.19 -30.11 -2.11
C ASP A 42 10.06 -30.34 -3.13
N LEU A 43 9.31 -29.27 -3.44
CA LEU A 43 8.21 -29.32 -4.38
C LEU A 43 8.74 -29.33 -5.82
N LYS A 44 8.20 -30.22 -6.65
CA LYS A 44 8.50 -30.28 -8.08
C LYS A 44 7.32 -29.74 -8.88
N VAL A 45 7.58 -28.72 -9.68
CA VAL A 45 6.66 -28.21 -10.70
C VAL A 45 6.75 -29.14 -11.91
N SER A 46 5.60 -29.59 -12.43
CA SER A 46 5.58 -30.44 -13.63
C SER A 46 5.92 -29.64 -14.89
N SER A 47 6.24 -30.33 -15.98
CA SER A 47 6.45 -29.68 -17.30
C SER A 47 5.15 -29.20 -17.96
N GLU A 48 3.99 -29.44 -17.33
CA GLU A 48 2.70 -28.99 -17.84
C GLU A 48 2.52 -27.48 -17.55
N ASN A 49 2.04 -26.73 -18.54
CA ASN A 49 1.79 -25.29 -18.37
C ASN A 49 0.69 -25.05 -17.32
N GLY A 50 0.84 -23.99 -16.52
CA GLY A 50 -0.14 -23.55 -15.53
C GLY A 50 0.49 -22.99 -14.24
N LEU A 51 -0.34 -22.43 -13.35
CA LEU A 51 0.11 -21.85 -12.08
C LEU A 51 0.81 -22.87 -11.18
N GLN A 52 0.13 -24.01 -10.94
CA GLN A 52 0.53 -25.05 -9.99
C GLN A 52 0.96 -24.46 -8.63
N LEU A 53 0.16 -23.54 -8.06
CA LEU A 53 0.46 -22.80 -6.83
C LEU A 53 0.87 -23.76 -5.70
N SER A 54 0.17 -24.88 -5.52
CA SER A 54 0.52 -25.87 -4.51
C SER A 54 1.89 -26.52 -4.71
N LYS A 55 2.50 -26.45 -5.89
CA LYS A 55 3.81 -27.04 -6.20
C LYS A 55 4.97 -26.03 -6.24
N ARG A 56 4.76 -24.80 -5.74
CA ARG A 56 5.76 -23.71 -5.78
C ARG A 56 6.42 -23.49 -4.40
N ASN A 57 7.73 -23.75 -4.30
CA ASN A 57 8.52 -23.39 -3.11
C ASN A 57 8.67 -21.86 -2.97
N GLU A 58 8.60 -21.13 -4.07
CA GLU A 58 8.72 -19.67 -4.12
C GLU A 58 7.73 -18.97 -3.17
N LEU A 59 6.51 -19.52 -3.03
CA LEU A 59 5.48 -19.01 -2.11
C LEU A 59 5.87 -19.18 -0.63
N ARG A 60 6.59 -20.27 -0.29
CA ARG A 60 7.13 -20.50 1.06
C ARG A 60 8.27 -19.52 1.36
N HIS A 61 9.13 -19.27 0.37
CA HIS A 61 10.22 -18.31 0.52
C HIS A 61 9.76 -16.87 0.69
N ALA A 62 8.65 -16.47 0.06
CA ALA A 62 8.11 -15.13 0.21
C ALA A 62 7.86 -14.77 1.70
N VAL A 63 7.14 -15.62 2.44
CA VAL A 63 6.90 -15.42 3.88
C VAL A 63 8.16 -15.67 4.72
N GLY A 64 9.00 -16.63 4.33
CA GLY A 64 10.21 -16.98 5.08
C GLY A 64 11.30 -15.91 5.04
N ILE A 65 11.50 -15.25 3.89
CA ILE A 65 12.42 -14.11 3.75
C ILE A 65 11.90 -12.93 4.57
N VAL A 66 10.62 -12.60 4.47
CA VAL A 66 10.02 -11.52 5.27
C VAL A 66 10.20 -11.78 6.77
N ALA A 67 10.01 -13.01 7.23
CA ALA A 67 10.29 -13.39 8.61
C ALA A 67 11.77 -13.19 8.95
N ALA A 68 12.71 -13.76 8.18
CA ALA A 68 14.15 -13.58 8.43
C ALA A 68 14.56 -12.10 8.51
N ARG A 69 13.99 -11.25 7.65
CA ARG A 69 14.20 -9.79 7.63
C ARG A 69 13.53 -9.05 8.80
N THR A 70 12.62 -9.70 9.53
CA THR A 70 11.97 -9.13 10.72
C THR A 70 12.88 -9.10 11.95
N LEU A 71 13.96 -9.91 11.99
CA LEU A 71 14.84 -10.06 13.16
C LEU A 71 15.31 -8.71 13.76
N ARG A 72 15.70 -7.77 12.90
CA ARG A 72 16.19 -6.43 13.29
C ARG A 72 15.16 -5.51 13.96
N TYR A 73 13.88 -5.89 14.01
CA TYR A 73 12.81 -5.06 14.55
C TYR A 73 12.28 -5.55 15.90
N PHE A 74 12.75 -6.69 16.41
CA PHE A 74 12.39 -7.11 17.75
C PHE A 74 12.83 -6.07 18.77
N SER A 75 11.93 -5.74 19.70
CA SER A 75 12.24 -4.84 20.80
C SER A 75 11.58 -5.27 22.11
N THR A 76 12.04 -4.66 23.20
CA THR A 76 11.59 -4.92 24.56
C THR A 76 11.04 -3.66 25.24
N ASN A 77 10.84 -2.59 24.49
CA ASN A 77 10.46 -1.27 25.00
C ASN A 77 8.96 -0.96 24.86
N GLY A 78 8.21 -1.80 24.14
CA GLY A 78 6.80 -1.56 23.85
C GLY A 78 6.55 -0.45 22.82
N GLU A 79 7.60 0.14 22.22
CA GLU A 79 7.45 1.21 21.25
C GLU A 79 7.05 0.67 19.87
N GLU A 80 5.87 1.07 19.42
CA GLU A 80 5.27 0.64 18.15
C GLU A 80 6.01 1.16 16.90
N PHE A 81 7.02 2.02 17.03
CA PHE A 81 7.81 2.48 15.89
C PHE A 81 8.50 1.33 15.15
N ASN A 82 8.95 0.29 15.86
CA ASN A 82 9.52 -0.89 15.21
C ASN A 82 8.46 -1.75 14.51
N VAL A 83 7.23 -1.80 15.02
CA VAL A 83 6.09 -2.41 14.31
C VAL A 83 5.85 -1.67 12.98
N PHE A 84 5.82 -0.34 13.02
CA PHE A 84 5.68 0.49 11.82
C PHE A 84 6.81 0.20 10.80
N ARG A 85 8.06 0.12 11.26
CA ARG A 85 9.21 -0.21 10.39
C ARG A 85 9.13 -1.63 9.82
N ALA A 86 8.74 -2.61 10.64
CA ALA A 86 8.60 -4.00 10.24
C ALA A 86 7.50 -4.17 9.18
N ARG A 87 6.32 -3.55 9.37
CA ARG A 87 5.22 -3.55 8.39
C ARG A 87 5.67 -3.02 7.03
N ARG A 88 6.36 -1.87 7.03
CA ARG A 88 6.89 -1.27 5.79
C ARG A 88 7.96 -2.13 5.11
N MET A 89 8.78 -2.83 5.90
CA MET A 89 9.75 -3.79 5.38
C MET A 89 9.04 -4.98 4.74
N ALA A 90 8.05 -5.57 5.43
CA ALA A 90 7.32 -6.74 4.94
C ALA A 90 6.65 -6.48 3.58
N VAL A 91 5.88 -5.39 3.47
CA VAL A 91 5.20 -5.07 2.19
C VAL A 91 6.17 -4.76 1.06
N TRP A 92 7.31 -4.16 1.38
CA TRP A 92 8.35 -3.89 0.38
C TRP A 92 8.95 -5.20 -0.14
N TRP A 93 9.31 -6.13 0.75
CA TRP A 93 9.88 -7.41 0.36
C TRP A 93 8.89 -8.30 -0.37
N PHE A 94 7.65 -8.41 0.11
CA PHE A 94 6.61 -9.14 -0.61
C PHE A 94 6.43 -8.62 -2.03
N ARG A 95 6.25 -7.31 -2.19
CA ARG A 95 6.12 -6.68 -3.50
C ARG A 95 7.34 -6.95 -4.37
N HIS A 96 8.55 -6.93 -3.82
CA HIS A 96 9.76 -7.16 -4.59
C HIS A 96 9.92 -8.62 -5.01
N ILE A 97 9.69 -9.55 -4.09
CA ILE A 97 9.75 -11.00 -4.32
C ILE A 97 8.71 -11.41 -5.37
N TYR A 98 7.45 -11.00 -5.20
CA TYR A 98 6.38 -11.36 -6.14
C TYR A 98 6.58 -10.82 -7.55
N ASN A 99 7.18 -9.63 -7.69
CA ASN A 99 7.54 -9.06 -8.99
C ASN A 99 8.78 -9.70 -9.64
N SER A 100 9.48 -10.60 -8.94
CA SER A 100 10.56 -11.39 -9.54
C SER A 100 10.09 -12.73 -10.12
N PHE A 101 8.85 -13.14 -9.80
CA PHE A 101 8.28 -14.39 -10.29
C PHE A 101 7.78 -14.20 -11.72
N ASN A 102 8.37 -14.97 -12.63
CA ASN A 102 8.12 -14.90 -14.07
C ASN A 102 7.09 -15.93 -14.59
N TRP A 103 6.42 -16.64 -13.68
CA TRP A 103 5.48 -17.72 -14.00
C TRP A 103 4.03 -17.39 -13.66
N TRP A 104 3.75 -16.19 -13.15
CA TRP A 104 2.39 -15.72 -12.85
C TRP A 104 2.17 -14.24 -13.13
N LYS A 105 0.89 -13.89 -13.18
CA LYS A 105 0.39 -12.54 -12.96
C LYS A 105 -0.57 -12.58 -11.77
N ALA A 106 -0.27 -11.84 -10.71
CA ALA A 106 -1.00 -11.91 -9.47
C ALA A 106 -1.68 -10.59 -9.11
N TYR A 107 -2.82 -10.68 -8.45
CA TYR A 107 -3.65 -9.55 -8.06
C TYR A 107 -3.91 -9.59 -6.56
N VAL A 108 -3.61 -8.51 -5.86
CA VAL A 108 -3.99 -8.38 -4.44
C VAL A 108 -5.50 -8.17 -4.36
N VAL A 109 -6.24 -9.10 -3.75
CA VAL A 109 -7.71 -9.02 -3.62
C VAL A 109 -8.18 -8.68 -2.20
N ASN A 110 -7.35 -8.96 -1.19
CA ASN A 110 -7.54 -8.41 0.16
C ASN A 110 -6.17 -8.16 0.82
N ALA A 111 -6.08 -7.06 1.55
CA ALA A 111 -4.90 -6.72 2.36
C ALA A 111 -5.32 -5.78 3.50
N GLU A 112 -4.53 -5.71 4.58
CA GLU A 112 -4.72 -4.74 5.68
C GLU A 112 -4.30 -3.29 5.30
N GLY A 113 -4.26 -3.00 4.00
CA GLY A 113 -3.66 -1.84 3.34
C GLY A 113 -3.93 -0.50 4.03
N GLU A 114 -5.19 -0.10 4.05
CA GLU A 114 -5.61 1.23 4.47
C GLU A 114 -5.74 1.32 6.00
N ARG A 115 -6.28 0.29 6.65
CA ARG A 115 -6.48 0.25 8.09
C ARG A 115 -5.16 0.21 8.86
N LYS A 116 -4.10 -0.35 8.28
CA LYS A 116 -2.77 -0.48 8.91
C LYS A 116 -1.65 0.26 8.17
N GLU A 117 -2.00 1.28 7.39
CA GLU A 117 -1.07 2.24 6.75
C GLU A 117 0.04 1.58 5.92
N MET A 118 -0.31 0.51 5.20
CA MET A 118 0.58 -0.22 4.31
C MET A 118 0.58 0.46 2.93
N PRO A 119 1.67 1.15 2.54
CA PRO A 119 1.68 1.99 1.33
C PRO A 119 1.79 1.19 0.01
N MET A 120 1.90 -0.14 0.10
CA MET A 120 2.13 -1.09 -0.99
C MET A 120 1.33 -2.35 -0.67
N LEU A 121 1.08 -3.17 -1.70
CA LEU A 121 0.12 -4.27 -1.69
C LEU A 121 -1.31 -3.76 -1.47
N TYR A 122 -1.65 -2.69 -2.17
CA TYR A 122 -3.01 -2.16 -2.15
C TYR A 122 -3.94 -3.09 -2.91
N ILE A 123 -5.23 -3.05 -2.56
CA ILE A 123 -6.21 -3.94 -3.18
C ILE A 123 -6.39 -3.54 -4.65
N GLY A 124 -6.26 -4.51 -5.54
CA GLY A 124 -6.20 -4.33 -6.99
C GLY A 124 -4.78 -4.25 -7.56
N GLU A 125 -3.73 -4.14 -6.72
CA GLU A 125 -2.35 -4.10 -7.18
C GLU A 125 -1.98 -5.37 -7.97
N ARG A 126 -1.33 -5.16 -9.11
CA ARG A 126 -0.85 -6.20 -10.01
C ARG A 126 0.63 -6.47 -9.74
N LEU A 127 0.99 -7.74 -9.63
CA LEU A 127 2.33 -8.22 -9.31
C LEU A 127 2.74 -9.35 -10.26
N GLY A 128 4.04 -9.61 -10.38
CA GLY A 128 4.58 -10.64 -11.26
C GLY A 128 4.85 -10.13 -12.68
N SER A 129 4.98 -11.06 -13.62
CA SER A 129 5.36 -10.75 -15.01
C SER A 129 4.13 -10.51 -15.89
N GLU A 130 4.22 -9.53 -16.78
CA GLU A 130 3.17 -9.24 -17.79
C GLU A 130 3.24 -10.20 -18.98
N THR A 131 4.33 -10.95 -19.15
CA THR A 131 4.56 -11.82 -20.32
C THR A 131 3.94 -13.21 -20.19
N VAL A 132 3.37 -13.52 -19.01
CA VAL A 132 2.83 -14.86 -18.71
C VAL A 132 1.48 -15.06 -19.38
N GLN A 133 1.19 -16.29 -19.79
CA GLN A 133 -0.10 -16.68 -20.37
C GLN A 133 -1.27 -16.36 -19.43
N LYS A 134 -2.43 -16.04 -20.01
CA LYS A 134 -3.62 -15.55 -19.29
C LYS A 134 -4.20 -16.56 -18.29
N ASP A 135 -3.94 -17.84 -18.48
CA ASP A 135 -4.31 -18.94 -17.58
C ASP A 135 -3.39 -19.03 -16.34
N CYS A 136 -2.32 -18.23 -16.28
CA CYS A 136 -1.45 -18.10 -15.12
C CYS A 136 -1.75 -16.88 -14.24
N GLU A 137 -3.04 -16.57 -14.04
CA GLU A 137 -3.47 -15.48 -13.16
C GLU A 137 -3.88 -15.95 -11.76
N ALA A 138 -3.37 -15.28 -10.73
CA ALA A 138 -3.63 -15.64 -9.32
C ALA A 138 -4.21 -14.47 -8.50
N ASP A 139 -4.98 -14.80 -7.48
CA ASP A 139 -5.38 -13.91 -6.40
C ASP A 139 -4.41 -14.06 -5.21
N ILE A 140 -4.06 -12.93 -4.57
CA ILE A 140 -3.28 -12.87 -3.33
C ILE A 140 -4.13 -12.21 -2.24
N VAL A 141 -4.12 -12.83 -1.07
CA VAL A 141 -4.61 -12.23 0.19
C VAL A 141 -3.47 -12.20 1.19
N LEU A 142 -3.26 -11.08 1.88
CA LEU A 142 -2.17 -10.97 2.85
C LEU A 142 -2.58 -10.33 4.18
N SER A 143 -2.00 -10.86 5.26
CA SER A 143 -1.93 -10.24 6.58
C SER A 143 -0.45 -10.16 6.96
N ALA A 144 0.10 -8.94 7.01
CA ALA A 144 1.55 -8.75 7.11
C ALA A 144 2.10 -9.18 8.47
N PHE A 145 1.37 -8.92 9.55
CA PHE A 145 1.73 -9.39 10.89
C PHE A 145 0.47 -9.58 11.70
N GLU A 146 0.21 -10.83 12.09
CA GLU A 146 -0.79 -11.17 13.10
C GLU A 146 -0.16 -11.02 14.48
N ASN A 147 -0.81 -10.28 15.37
CA ASN A 147 -0.33 -9.97 16.72
C ASN A 147 1.06 -9.30 16.79
N ASP A 148 1.24 -8.26 15.95
CA ASP A 148 2.49 -7.49 15.83
C ASP A 148 3.01 -6.85 17.12
N ARG A 149 2.15 -6.61 18.13
CA ARG A 149 2.56 -6.14 19.46
C ARG A 149 3.63 -7.04 20.10
N CYS A 150 3.57 -8.34 19.86
CA CYS A 150 4.55 -9.30 20.35
C CYS A 150 5.96 -9.12 19.75
N LEU A 151 6.13 -8.28 18.70
CA LEU A 151 7.45 -7.88 18.21
C LEU A 151 8.16 -6.92 19.15
N VAL A 152 7.42 -6.10 19.90
CA VAL A 152 7.98 -4.97 20.66
C VAL A 152 7.76 -5.05 22.16
N ASP A 153 6.83 -5.91 22.58
CA ASP A 153 6.44 -6.12 23.97
C ASP A 153 6.63 -7.60 24.35
N PRO A 154 7.70 -7.95 25.11
CA PRO A 154 8.00 -9.33 25.47
C PRO A 154 6.94 -9.95 26.37
N GLU A 155 6.26 -9.11 27.17
CA GLU A 155 5.20 -9.49 28.10
C GLU A 155 3.87 -9.75 27.38
N SER A 156 3.77 -9.38 26.09
CA SER A 156 2.58 -9.71 25.30
C SER A 156 2.52 -11.22 25.03
N GLU A 157 1.40 -11.82 25.45
CA GLU A 157 1.07 -13.23 25.26
C GLU A 157 0.77 -13.56 23.79
N GLY A 158 1.08 -14.78 23.38
CA GLY A 158 0.89 -15.29 22.02
C GLY A 158 2.16 -15.20 21.16
N GLY A 159 1.97 -15.38 19.86
CA GLY A 159 3.05 -15.35 18.86
C GLY A 159 2.84 -14.30 17.78
N VAL A 160 3.78 -14.26 16.83
CA VAL A 160 3.73 -13.38 15.65
C VAL A 160 3.90 -14.25 14.43
N VAL A 161 2.99 -14.11 13.47
CA VAL A 161 3.13 -14.73 12.15
C VAL A 161 2.93 -13.70 11.05
N VAL A 162 3.58 -13.93 9.92
CA VAL A 162 3.24 -13.26 8.66
C VAL A 162 2.54 -14.29 7.77
N ALA A 163 1.36 -13.96 7.23
CA ALA A 163 0.51 -14.91 6.52
C ALA A 163 0.04 -14.39 5.16
N VAL A 164 0.06 -15.29 4.17
CA VAL A 164 -0.38 -15.02 2.80
C VAL A 164 -1.16 -16.21 2.26
N GLY A 165 -2.25 -15.92 1.57
CA GLY A 165 -3.09 -16.87 0.87
C GLY A 165 -3.07 -16.61 -0.63
N TYR A 166 -3.13 -17.68 -1.40
CA TYR A 166 -3.08 -17.68 -2.85
C TYR A 166 -4.17 -18.60 -3.40
N SER A 167 -4.71 -18.22 -4.55
CA SER A 167 -5.55 -19.09 -5.36
C SER A 167 -5.48 -18.64 -6.82
N GLU A 168 -6.00 -19.45 -7.73
CA GLU A 168 -6.33 -18.99 -9.08
C GLU A 168 -7.22 -17.73 -9.05
N ARG A 169 -7.17 -16.96 -10.14
CA ARG A 169 -7.90 -15.71 -10.31
C ARG A 169 -9.41 -15.84 -10.08
N GLN A 170 -9.98 -14.88 -9.32
CA GLN A 170 -11.40 -14.74 -8.97
C GLN A 170 -11.98 -15.91 -8.16
N LYS A 171 -11.13 -16.58 -7.38
CA LYS A 171 -11.52 -17.69 -6.50
C LYS A 171 -11.49 -17.30 -5.02
N LEU A 172 -10.87 -16.17 -4.68
CA LEU A 172 -10.95 -15.58 -3.36
C LEU A 172 -11.93 -14.39 -3.35
N PHE A 173 -12.57 -14.17 -2.22
CA PHE A 173 -13.53 -13.07 -2.06
C PHE A 173 -12.85 -11.70 -2.06
N ASN A 174 -12.94 -11.01 -3.19
CA ASN A 174 -12.40 -9.67 -3.35
C ASN A 174 -13.24 -8.62 -2.62
N SER A 175 -12.62 -7.84 -1.73
CA SER A 175 -13.31 -6.82 -0.94
C SER A 175 -12.35 -5.67 -0.58
N PRO A 176 -12.89 -4.49 -0.25
CA PRO A 176 -12.08 -3.43 0.37
C PRO A 176 -11.57 -3.85 1.75
N ASP A 177 -10.61 -3.09 2.29
CA ASP A 177 -10.05 -3.30 3.62
C ASP A 177 -11.03 -2.86 4.73
N MET A 178 -11.99 -3.74 5.01
CA MET A 178 -13.08 -3.48 5.96
C MET A 178 -13.08 -4.49 7.12
N TYR A 179 -13.93 -4.20 8.11
CA TYR A 179 -14.26 -5.15 9.16
C TYR A 179 -15.42 -6.05 8.73
N CYS A 180 -15.46 -7.24 9.31
CA CYS A 180 -16.56 -8.17 9.19
C CYS A 180 -16.89 -8.79 10.54
N VAL A 181 -18.10 -9.31 10.68
CA VAL A 181 -18.40 -10.32 11.69
C VAL A 181 -18.18 -11.70 11.09
N LYS A 182 -17.49 -12.58 11.80
CA LYS A 182 -17.21 -13.95 11.39
C LYS A 182 -17.60 -14.96 12.47
N ALA A 183 -18.02 -16.14 12.03
CA ALA A 183 -18.18 -17.33 12.86
C ALA A 183 -17.55 -18.51 12.13
N ILE A 184 -16.64 -19.22 12.80
CA ILE A 184 -15.89 -20.34 12.26
C ILE A 184 -16.04 -21.53 13.21
N VAL A 185 -16.36 -22.70 12.68
CA VAL A 185 -16.43 -23.96 13.42
C VAL A 185 -15.71 -25.07 12.66
N GLY A 186 -15.14 -26.03 13.39
CA GLY A 186 -14.49 -27.20 12.80
C GLY A 186 -15.48 -28.28 12.36
N ASN A 187 -14.97 -29.38 11.80
CA ASN A 187 -15.79 -30.50 11.28
C ASN A 187 -16.77 -31.09 12.33
N LYS A 188 -16.45 -31.00 13.63
CA LYS A 188 -17.30 -31.45 14.74
C LYS A 188 -18.70 -30.80 14.73
N TYR A 189 -18.82 -29.57 14.24
CA TYR A 189 -20.07 -28.79 14.21
C TYR A 189 -20.54 -28.45 12.81
N LYS A 190 -19.97 -29.10 11.80
CA LYS A 190 -20.42 -28.97 10.42
C LYS A 190 -21.91 -29.36 10.31
N ASP A 191 -22.66 -28.63 9.50
CA ASP A 191 -24.11 -28.77 9.30
C ASP A 191 -24.96 -28.49 10.57
N ALA A 192 -24.37 -27.92 11.63
CA ALA A 192 -25.14 -27.52 12.83
C ALA A 192 -26.06 -26.32 12.58
N GLY A 193 -25.87 -25.56 11.48
CA GLY A 193 -26.64 -24.36 11.18
C GLY A 193 -26.17 -23.11 11.93
N VAL A 194 -24.90 -23.09 12.35
CA VAL A 194 -24.25 -21.92 12.96
C VAL A 194 -24.28 -20.75 11.99
N ASN A 195 -24.66 -19.57 12.47
CA ASN A 195 -24.79 -18.39 11.62
C ASN A 195 -24.50 -17.09 12.41
N ILE A 196 -23.74 -16.17 11.81
CA ILE A 196 -23.42 -14.85 12.40
C ILE A 196 -24.64 -13.97 12.72
N THR A 197 -25.79 -14.20 12.09
CA THR A 197 -27.03 -13.45 12.40
C THR A 197 -27.80 -13.99 13.60
N HIS A 198 -27.47 -15.21 14.04
CA HIS A 198 -28.00 -15.75 15.28
C HIS A 198 -27.26 -15.16 16.48
N GLY A 199 -27.98 -14.95 17.59
CA GLY A 199 -27.33 -14.67 18.87
C GLY A 199 -26.47 -15.86 19.32
N ILE A 200 -25.39 -15.59 20.04
CA ILE A 200 -24.41 -16.60 20.47
C ILE A 200 -25.07 -17.78 21.21
N THR A 201 -26.07 -17.51 22.07
CA THR A 201 -26.84 -18.56 22.76
C THR A 201 -27.47 -19.56 21.79
N LYS A 202 -28.02 -19.09 20.67
CA LYS A 202 -28.64 -19.99 19.67
C LYS A 202 -27.57 -20.80 18.94
N ASN A 203 -26.47 -20.18 18.54
CA ASN A 203 -25.36 -20.90 17.89
C ASN A 203 -24.80 -22.01 18.78
N MET A 204 -24.57 -21.73 20.07
CA MET A 204 -24.06 -22.73 21.02
C MET A 204 -25.06 -23.86 21.27
N LYS A 205 -26.38 -23.57 21.32
CA LYS A 205 -27.41 -24.61 21.40
C LYS A 205 -27.42 -25.51 20.18
N LEU A 206 -27.36 -24.94 18.98
CA LEU A 206 -27.29 -25.69 17.72
C LEU A 206 -26.05 -26.61 17.68
N MET A 207 -24.91 -26.09 18.14
CA MET A 207 -23.67 -26.87 18.27
C MET A 207 -23.82 -28.02 19.27
N ALA A 208 -24.45 -27.79 20.43
CA ALA A 208 -24.69 -28.81 21.43
C ALA A 208 -25.65 -29.90 20.91
N GLU A 209 -26.76 -29.50 20.29
CA GLU A 209 -27.73 -30.39 19.66
C GLU A 209 -27.08 -31.28 18.58
N LYS A 210 -26.19 -30.70 17.75
CA LYS A 210 -25.43 -31.46 16.76
C LYS A 210 -24.58 -32.56 17.42
N VAL A 211 -23.84 -32.23 18.47
CA VAL A 211 -22.99 -33.19 19.17
C VAL A 211 -23.81 -34.27 19.87
N LEU A 212 -24.94 -33.92 20.49
CA LEU A 212 -25.84 -34.88 21.12
C LEU A 212 -26.44 -35.83 20.08
N LYS A 213 -26.88 -35.31 18.94
CA LYS A 213 -27.40 -36.10 17.82
C LYS A 213 -26.35 -37.08 17.28
N ASP A 214 -25.13 -36.62 17.04
CA ASP A 214 -24.05 -37.47 16.54
C ASP A 214 -23.64 -38.57 17.54
N LYS A 215 -23.82 -38.31 18.84
CA LYS A 215 -23.61 -39.27 19.94
C LYS A 215 -24.85 -40.13 20.25
N ASN A 216 -25.96 -39.99 19.51
CA ASN A 216 -27.27 -40.62 19.80
C ASN A 216 -27.74 -40.40 21.25
N LYS A 217 -27.49 -39.22 21.82
CA LYS A 217 -27.95 -38.82 23.16
C LYS A 217 -29.26 -38.03 23.08
N GLU A 218 -30.06 -38.11 24.14
CA GLU A 218 -31.29 -37.34 24.26
C GLU A 218 -31.01 -35.83 24.23
N ILE A 219 -31.78 -35.09 23.45
CA ILE A 219 -31.70 -33.63 23.37
C ILE A 219 -32.69 -33.05 24.38
N ASN A 220 -32.20 -32.75 25.58
CA ASN A 220 -32.95 -32.09 26.64
C ASN A 220 -32.14 -30.88 27.18
N PRO A 221 -32.78 -29.95 27.92
CA PRO A 221 -32.09 -28.72 28.38
C PRO A 221 -30.81 -28.98 29.18
N GLN A 222 -30.82 -29.98 30.06
CA GLN A 222 -29.65 -30.31 30.89
C GLN A 222 -28.48 -30.81 30.03
N ASN A 223 -28.74 -31.72 29.09
CA ASN A 223 -27.70 -32.24 28.20
C ASN A 223 -27.13 -31.16 27.26
N ILE A 224 -27.97 -30.19 26.85
CA ILE A 224 -27.53 -29.04 26.06
C ILE A 224 -26.58 -28.18 26.90
N ASP A 225 -26.96 -27.83 28.12
CA ASP A 225 -26.15 -27.02 29.02
C ASP A 225 -24.82 -27.73 29.37
N ASP A 226 -24.85 -29.05 29.60
CA ASP A 226 -23.66 -29.87 29.84
C ASP A 226 -22.69 -29.89 28.66
N GLU A 227 -23.19 -29.94 27.41
CA GLU A 227 -22.32 -29.86 26.23
C GLU A 227 -21.83 -28.42 25.99
N ILE A 228 -22.63 -27.40 26.30
CA ILE A 228 -22.23 -25.98 26.25
C ILE A 228 -21.06 -25.71 27.21
N GLN A 229 -21.10 -26.23 28.44
CA GLN A 229 -20.04 -26.04 29.44
C GLN A 229 -18.68 -26.62 29.03
N LYS A 230 -18.66 -27.53 28.05
CA LYS A 230 -17.44 -28.12 27.49
C LYS A 230 -16.87 -27.31 26.33
N MET A 231 -17.61 -26.32 25.84
CA MET A 231 -17.21 -25.55 24.66
C MET A 231 -16.11 -24.56 24.96
N LYS A 232 -15.15 -24.46 24.04
CA LYS A 232 -14.10 -23.44 24.03
C LYS A 232 -14.33 -22.48 22.87
N ILE A 233 -14.55 -21.21 23.19
CA ILE A 233 -14.90 -20.17 22.22
C ILE A 233 -13.80 -19.09 22.21
N VAL A 234 -13.19 -18.87 21.04
CA VAL A 234 -12.21 -17.80 20.84
C VAL A 234 -12.90 -16.51 20.42
N VAL A 235 -12.57 -15.42 21.10
CA VAL A 235 -13.08 -14.07 20.83
C VAL A 235 -11.95 -13.04 20.99
N LEU A 236 -11.90 -12.04 20.09
CA LEU A 236 -11.00 -10.90 20.25
C LEU A 236 -11.36 -10.08 21.49
N ASP A 237 -10.40 -9.78 22.36
CA ASP A 237 -10.61 -8.96 23.56
C ASP A 237 -10.67 -7.47 23.21
N ARG A 238 -11.88 -7.01 22.89
CA ARG A 238 -12.17 -5.64 22.47
C ARG A 238 -13.44 -5.18 23.15
N LEU A 239 -13.55 -3.87 23.41
CA LEU A 239 -14.76 -3.27 24.00
C LEU A 239 -16.04 -3.67 23.25
N ARG A 240 -15.99 -3.67 21.90
CA ARG A 240 -17.10 -4.11 21.03
C ARG A 240 -17.59 -5.55 21.27
N HIS A 241 -16.79 -6.42 21.89
CA HIS A 241 -17.13 -7.82 22.19
C HIS A 241 -17.51 -8.07 23.65
N LYS A 242 -17.48 -7.05 24.52
CA LYS A 242 -17.76 -7.21 25.96
C LYS A 242 -19.05 -7.99 26.22
N LYS A 243 -20.15 -7.60 25.58
CA LYS A 243 -21.45 -8.29 25.72
C LYS A 243 -21.45 -9.71 25.16
N LEU A 244 -20.71 -9.97 24.08
CA LEU A 244 -20.56 -11.31 23.51
C LEU A 244 -19.85 -12.22 24.51
N ILE A 245 -18.72 -11.76 25.06
CA ILE A 245 -17.93 -12.44 26.08
C ILE A 245 -18.77 -12.72 27.32
N GLU A 246 -19.41 -11.70 27.92
CA GLU A 246 -20.28 -11.85 29.09
C GLU A 246 -21.40 -12.87 28.86
N THR A 247 -21.96 -12.93 27.64
CA THR A 247 -23.02 -13.88 27.32
C THR A 247 -22.48 -15.31 27.24
N ILE A 248 -21.30 -15.53 26.65
CA ILE A 248 -20.69 -16.86 26.57
C ILE A 248 -20.35 -17.37 27.98
N GLU A 249 -19.73 -16.53 28.81
CA GLU A 249 -19.37 -16.89 30.19
C GLU A 249 -20.60 -17.20 31.03
N LYS A 250 -21.68 -16.43 30.87
CA LYS A 250 -22.95 -16.69 31.56
C LYS A 250 -23.59 -18.03 31.16
N LEU A 251 -23.34 -18.52 29.94
CA LEU A 251 -23.79 -19.84 29.49
C LEU A 251 -22.90 -20.98 30.00
N GLY A 252 -21.74 -20.67 30.61
CA GLY A 252 -20.83 -21.63 31.23
C GLY A 252 -19.73 -22.18 30.32
N ALA A 253 -19.61 -21.70 29.07
CA ALA A 253 -18.52 -22.09 28.18
C ALA A 253 -17.22 -21.32 28.47
N GLU A 254 -16.08 -21.91 28.13
CA GLU A 254 -14.77 -21.30 28.27
C GLU A 254 -14.56 -20.25 27.16
N VAL A 255 -14.32 -19.00 27.54
CA VAL A 255 -13.91 -17.95 26.60
C VAL A 255 -12.41 -17.81 26.58
N ILE A 256 -11.80 -18.12 25.44
CA ILE A 256 -10.38 -17.86 25.18
C ILE A 256 -10.26 -16.49 24.53
N ARG A 257 -9.73 -15.54 25.29
CA ARG A 257 -9.56 -14.15 24.86
C ARG A 257 -8.23 -13.99 24.14
N VAL A 258 -8.26 -13.42 22.95
CA VAL A 258 -7.07 -13.11 22.13
C VAL A 258 -7.04 -11.62 21.85
N LYS A 259 -5.89 -10.93 21.99
CA LYS A 259 -5.84 -9.47 21.81
C LYS A 259 -5.91 -9.06 20.34
N GLU A 260 -5.05 -9.67 19.54
CA GLU A 260 -4.79 -9.27 18.16
C GLU A 260 -4.79 -10.45 17.17
N ASP A 261 -4.88 -11.71 17.64
CA ASP A 261 -4.76 -12.91 16.80
C ASP A 261 -6.11 -13.63 16.63
N ASP A 262 -6.82 -13.37 15.53
CA ASP A 262 -8.04 -14.09 15.17
C ASP A 262 -7.92 -14.96 13.90
N LEU A 263 -6.69 -15.11 13.41
CA LEU A 263 -6.32 -15.96 12.29
C LEU A 263 -5.77 -17.32 12.74
N THR A 264 -4.69 -17.36 13.51
CA THR A 264 -3.99 -18.63 13.81
C THR A 264 -4.78 -19.61 14.69
N PRO A 265 -5.73 -19.18 15.56
CA PRO A 265 -6.65 -20.11 16.23
C PRO A 265 -7.47 -21.00 15.27
N THR A 266 -7.57 -20.64 13.99
CA THR A 266 -8.24 -21.46 12.95
C THR A 266 -7.62 -22.85 12.84
N PHE A 267 -6.31 -22.99 13.04
CA PHE A 267 -5.64 -24.31 13.07
C PHE A 267 -6.18 -25.18 14.20
N ALA A 268 -6.34 -24.63 15.40
CA ALA A 268 -6.89 -25.35 16.54
C ALA A 268 -8.37 -25.70 16.36
N VAL A 269 -9.16 -24.83 15.71
CA VAL A 269 -10.57 -25.12 15.36
C VAL A 269 -10.69 -26.30 14.40
N THR A 270 -9.85 -26.35 13.36
CA THR A 270 -9.87 -27.45 12.37
C THR A 270 -9.38 -28.78 12.96
N LYS A 271 -8.50 -28.74 13.98
CA LYS A 271 -8.08 -29.90 14.77
C LYS A 271 -9.09 -30.33 15.86
N GLY A 272 -10.10 -29.50 16.14
CA GLY A 272 -11.08 -29.75 17.20
C GLY A 272 -10.57 -29.47 18.62
N GLU A 273 -9.46 -28.75 18.77
CA GLU A 273 -8.94 -28.26 20.07
C GLU A 273 -9.77 -27.07 20.59
N ILE A 274 -10.39 -26.32 19.68
CA ILE A 274 -11.32 -25.21 19.94
C ILE A 274 -12.62 -25.49 19.18
N ASP A 275 -13.75 -25.09 19.75
CA ASP A 275 -15.06 -25.38 19.18
C ASP A 275 -15.55 -24.28 18.22
N MET A 276 -15.24 -23.01 18.49
CA MET A 276 -15.67 -21.88 17.67
C MET A 276 -14.74 -20.67 17.77
N ILE A 277 -14.60 -19.93 16.67
CA ILE A 277 -14.13 -18.53 16.66
C ILE A 277 -15.33 -17.65 16.29
N ILE A 278 -15.62 -16.61 17.07
CA ILE A 278 -16.71 -15.67 16.75
C ILE A 278 -16.41 -14.23 17.16
N GLY A 279 -16.78 -13.28 16.30
CA GLY A 279 -16.72 -11.85 16.60
C GLY A 279 -16.46 -11.00 15.37
N VAL A 280 -16.15 -9.73 15.62
CA VAL A 280 -15.78 -8.71 14.63
C VAL A 280 -14.26 -8.61 14.48
N GLY A 281 -13.78 -8.90 13.28
CA GLY A 281 -12.37 -8.88 12.87
C GLY A 281 -12.19 -8.29 11.46
N GLY A 282 -10.97 -8.32 10.92
CA GLY A 282 -10.72 -7.86 9.56
C GLY A 282 -11.16 -8.90 8.51
N VAL A 283 -11.54 -8.42 7.32
CA VAL A 283 -11.86 -9.31 6.19
C VAL A 283 -10.65 -10.09 5.67
N PRO A 284 -9.44 -9.50 5.49
CA PRO A 284 -8.27 -10.26 5.01
C PRO A 284 -7.98 -11.51 5.86
N GLU A 285 -7.97 -11.36 7.18
CA GLU A 285 -7.76 -12.41 8.16
C GLU A 285 -8.85 -13.48 8.07
N ALA A 286 -10.10 -13.07 7.82
CA ALA A 286 -11.21 -13.98 7.64
C ALA A 286 -11.12 -14.78 6.32
N VAL A 287 -10.65 -14.19 5.22
CA VAL A 287 -10.43 -14.92 3.96
C VAL A 287 -9.28 -15.91 4.10
N LEU A 288 -8.20 -15.54 4.80
CA LEU A 288 -7.10 -16.46 5.15
C LEU A 288 -7.59 -17.64 6.00
N SER A 289 -8.39 -17.38 7.04
CA SER A 289 -9.07 -18.44 7.80
C SER A 289 -9.95 -19.30 6.89
N GLY A 290 -10.64 -18.70 5.93
CA GLY A 290 -11.44 -19.41 4.92
C GLY A 290 -10.61 -20.39 4.10
N ILE A 291 -9.38 -20.04 3.70
CA ILE A 291 -8.49 -20.96 2.96
C ILE A 291 -8.13 -22.17 3.83
N ILE A 292 -7.79 -21.93 5.11
CA ILE A 292 -7.48 -22.99 6.07
C ILE A 292 -8.69 -23.92 6.25
N VAL A 293 -9.88 -23.36 6.50
CA VAL A 293 -11.11 -24.14 6.73
C VAL A 293 -11.55 -24.88 5.46
N ALA A 294 -11.36 -24.30 4.27
CA ALA A 294 -11.68 -24.95 3.01
C ALA A 294 -10.82 -26.21 2.76
N GLN A 295 -9.55 -26.17 3.17
CA GLN A 295 -8.60 -27.27 3.00
C GLN A 295 -8.68 -28.31 4.13
N LEU A 296 -8.89 -27.89 5.39
CA LEU A 296 -8.85 -28.77 6.56
C LEU A 296 -10.25 -29.21 7.06
N GLY A 297 -11.29 -28.54 6.56
CA GLY A 297 -12.69 -28.83 6.85
C GLY A 297 -13.26 -28.03 8.03
N GLY A 298 -14.56 -27.75 7.93
CA GLY A 298 -15.33 -26.95 8.87
C GLY A 298 -16.38 -26.12 8.13
N GLU A 299 -16.95 -25.14 8.84
CA GLU A 299 -17.89 -24.17 8.28
C GLU A 299 -17.56 -22.76 8.74
N MET A 300 -17.89 -21.80 7.88
CA MET A 300 -17.67 -20.40 8.13
C MET A 300 -18.83 -19.57 7.59
N THR A 301 -19.26 -18.57 8.37
CA THR A 301 -20.14 -17.50 7.90
C THR A 301 -19.51 -16.14 8.19
N LEU A 302 -19.71 -15.20 7.28
CA LEU A 302 -19.13 -13.86 7.32
C LEU A 302 -20.13 -12.82 6.82
N ARG A 303 -20.07 -11.61 7.36
CA ARG A 303 -20.71 -10.44 6.78
C ARG A 303 -19.88 -9.18 7.01
N ILE A 304 -19.70 -8.39 5.95
CA ILE A 304 -19.03 -7.09 6.02
C ILE A 304 -19.83 -6.10 6.87
N LEU A 305 -19.13 -5.20 7.57
CA LEU A 305 -19.73 -4.22 8.47
C LEU A 305 -19.25 -2.80 8.14
N PRO A 306 -20.12 -1.78 8.28
CA PRO A 306 -19.69 -0.39 8.26
C PRO A 306 -18.65 -0.11 9.35
N LEU A 307 -17.71 0.79 9.07
CA LEU A 307 -16.59 1.08 9.96
C LEU A 307 -17.03 1.55 11.34
N GLU A 308 -18.04 2.42 11.41
CA GLU A 308 -18.61 2.89 12.68
C GLU A 308 -19.20 1.76 13.51
N VAL A 309 -19.94 0.84 12.87
CA VAL A 309 -20.53 -0.34 13.51
C VAL A 309 -19.44 -1.25 14.07
N ALA A 310 -18.33 -1.39 13.36
CA ALA A 310 -17.22 -2.23 13.77
C ALA A 310 -16.36 -1.60 14.89
N ARG A 311 -16.28 -0.27 14.99
CA ARG A 311 -15.41 0.43 15.95
C ARG A 311 -16.09 0.83 17.26
N GLU A 312 -17.34 1.28 17.23
CA GLU A 312 -17.98 1.86 18.42
C GLU A 312 -18.91 0.88 19.16
N GLU A 313 -18.82 0.84 20.49
CA GLU A 313 -19.86 0.23 21.36
C GLU A 313 -21.25 0.86 21.11
N ARG A 314 -21.33 2.08 20.55
CA ARG A 314 -22.55 2.90 20.43
C ARG A 314 -23.65 2.29 19.57
N LEU A 315 -23.33 1.41 18.62
CA LEU A 315 -24.32 0.74 17.78
C LEU A 315 -24.75 -0.64 18.31
N LEU A 316 -24.52 -0.93 19.61
CA LEU A 316 -25.04 -2.05 20.42
C LEU A 316 -25.78 -3.15 19.62
N GLY A 317 -25.06 -3.92 18.81
CA GLY A 317 -25.43 -5.26 18.35
C GLY A 317 -26.80 -5.44 17.67
N LYS A 318 -27.44 -4.39 17.15
CA LYS A 318 -28.71 -4.56 16.41
C LYS A 318 -28.42 -4.78 14.93
N LEU A 319 -28.84 -5.93 14.41
CA LEU A 319 -28.72 -6.30 12.99
C LEU A 319 -29.14 -5.19 12.01
N LYS A 320 -30.12 -4.35 12.39
CA LYS A 320 -30.59 -3.22 11.58
C LYS A 320 -29.51 -2.16 11.27
N ASN A 321 -28.47 -2.06 12.09
CA ASN A 321 -27.40 -1.08 11.90
C ASN A 321 -26.33 -1.57 10.92
N TRP A 322 -26.28 -2.88 10.63
CA TRP A 322 -25.24 -3.49 9.78
C TRP A 322 -25.35 -3.12 8.29
N GLY A 323 -26.32 -2.30 7.91
CA GLY A 323 -26.48 -1.77 6.55
C GLY A 323 -26.26 -0.26 6.43
N LEU A 324 -25.84 0.41 7.51
CA LEU A 324 -25.69 1.87 7.56
C LEU A 324 -24.28 2.29 7.11
N PHE A 325 -23.92 2.00 5.86
CA PHE A 325 -22.66 2.46 5.26
C PHE A 325 -22.73 3.96 4.91
N ARG A 326 -21.62 4.68 5.12
CA ARG A 326 -21.43 6.05 4.61
C ARG A 326 -21.33 6.06 3.08
N LYS A 327 -21.55 7.19 2.39
CA LYS A 327 -21.53 7.22 0.92
C LYS A 327 -20.18 6.80 0.35
N ASN A 328 -19.09 7.25 0.96
CA ASN A 328 -17.74 6.85 0.56
C ASN A 328 -17.52 5.34 0.67
N GLU A 329 -18.00 4.70 1.75
CA GLU A 329 -17.97 3.24 1.91
C GLU A 329 -18.80 2.56 0.82
N VAL A 330 -19.98 3.09 0.50
CA VAL A 330 -20.82 2.57 -0.60
C VAL A 330 -20.12 2.68 -1.95
N ASP A 331 -19.45 3.79 -2.23
CA ASP A 331 -18.71 3.99 -3.48
C ASP A 331 -17.51 3.05 -3.59
N ILE A 332 -16.80 2.85 -2.49
CA ILE A 332 -15.75 1.85 -2.41
C ILE A 332 -16.34 0.46 -2.69
N LEU A 333 -17.40 0.05 -1.98
CA LEU A 333 -18.04 -1.26 -2.14
C LEU A 333 -18.52 -1.53 -3.58
N LYS A 334 -19.05 -0.52 -4.27
CA LYS A 334 -19.46 -0.62 -5.69
C LYS A 334 -18.31 -1.05 -6.59
N ASN A 335 -17.09 -0.56 -6.35
CA ASN A 335 -15.90 -0.97 -7.12
C ASN A 335 -15.58 -2.46 -6.98
N PHE A 336 -16.09 -3.10 -5.92
CA PHE A 336 -15.96 -4.53 -5.64
C PHE A 336 -17.21 -5.33 -6.03
N LYS A 337 -18.16 -4.73 -6.78
CA LYS A 337 -19.47 -5.33 -7.11
C LYS A 337 -20.29 -5.68 -5.88
N ILE A 338 -20.04 -4.99 -4.76
CA ILE A 338 -20.83 -5.09 -3.55
C ILE A 338 -21.75 -3.88 -3.51
N VAL A 339 -23.05 -4.12 -3.61
CA VAL A 339 -24.03 -3.06 -3.84
C VAL A 339 -25.13 -3.09 -2.80
N ARG A 340 -26.04 -2.12 -2.94
CA ARG A 340 -27.19 -2.00 -2.06
C ARG A 340 -28.16 -3.16 -2.27
N PRO A 341 -28.75 -3.70 -1.19
CA PRO A 341 -29.87 -4.64 -1.27
C PRO A 341 -31.02 -4.12 -2.14
N GLY A 342 -31.39 -4.90 -3.14
CA GLY A 342 -32.44 -4.60 -4.12
C GLY A 342 -32.01 -3.78 -5.33
N THR A 343 -30.72 -3.50 -5.52
CA THR A 343 -30.18 -2.81 -6.71
C THR A 343 -29.19 -3.66 -7.53
N GLU A 344 -29.05 -4.92 -7.18
CA GLU A 344 -28.06 -5.85 -7.72
C GLU A 344 -28.32 -6.16 -9.19
N LYS A 345 -27.26 -6.13 -9.98
CA LYS A 345 -27.21 -6.70 -11.33
C LYS A 345 -26.55 -8.07 -11.32
N GLU A 346 -26.56 -8.75 -12.46
CA GLU A 346 -25.87 -10.02 -12.62
C GLU A 346 -24.38 -9.89 -12.26
N GLY A 347 -23.92 -10.76 -11.36
CA GLY A 347 -22.54 -10.77 -10.86
C GLY A 347 -22.24 -9.80 -9.71
N GLU A 348 -23.23 -9.03 -9.24
CA GLU A 348 -23.12 -8.21 -8.02
C GLU A 348 -23.68 -8.95 -6.81
N ILE A 349 -23.22 -8.57 -5.61
CA ILE A 349 -23.75 -9.09 -4.35
C ILE A 349 -24.27 -7.96 -3.46
N PRO A 350 -25.36 -8.16 -2.71
CA PRO A 350 -25.77 -7.19 -1.71
C PRO A 350 -24.82 -7.20 -0.51
N TRP A 351 -24.56 -6.03 0.06
CA TRP A 351 -23.73 -5.92 1.29
C TRP A 351 -24.35 -6.58 2.52
N ASP A 352 -25.65 -6.92 2.51
CA ASP A 352 -26.31 -7.60 3.61
C ASP A 352 -26.31 -9.13 3.49
N ARG A 353 -25.77 -9.66 2.37
CA ARG A 353 -25.56 -11.08 2.14
C ARG A 353 -24.68 -11.68 3.23
N ILE A 354 -25.10 -12.83 3.74
CA ILE A 354 -24.27 -13.67 4.60
C ILE A 354 -23.41 -14.52 3.67
N LEU A 355 -22.11 -14.31 3.71
CA LEU A 355 -21.13 -15.05 2.93
C LEU A 355 -20.79 -16.36 3.64
N THR A 356 -20.86 -17.45 2.92
CA THR A 356 -20.45 -18.79 3.38
C THR A 356 -19.01 -19.06 2.97
N LEU A 357 -18.43 -20.16 3.46
CA LEU A 357 -17.09 -20.62 3.05
C LEU A 357 -16.91 -20.68 1.53
N ASN A 358 -17.93 -21.16 0.79
CA ASN A 358 -17.86 -21.27 -0.68
C ASN A 358 -17.93 -19.91 -1.40
N ASP A 359 -18.49 -18.88 -0.74
CA ASP A 359 -18.45 -17.51 -1.25
C ASP A 359 -17.08 -16.87 -1.02
N LEU A 360 -16.40 -17.24 0.07
CA LEU A 360 -15.08 -16.73 0.46
C LEU A 360 -13.93 -17.35 -0.33
N VAL A 361 -13.97 -18.67 -0.49
CA VAL A 361 -12.91 -19.47 -1.10
C VAL A 361 -13.53 -20.57 -1.95
N LYS A 362 -13.39 -20.47 -3.27
CA LYS A 362 -13.84 -21.52 -4.20
C LYS A 362 -12.84 -22.67 -4.21
N ARG A 363 -13.32 -23.92 -4.30
CA ARG A 363 -12.46 -25.11 -4.35
C ARG A 363 -11.65 -25.14 -5.64
N ASN A 364 -10.38 -24.74 -5.57
CA ASN A 364 -9.34 -24.78 -6.60
C ASN A 364 -7.96 -24.93 -5.90
N ASP A 365 -6.86 -24.73 -6.62
CA ASP A 365 -5.46 -24.77 -6.12
C ASP A 365 -5.16 -23.67 -5.09
N ASN A 366 -5.84 -23.74 -3.93
CA ASN A 366 -5.70 -22.79 -2.84
C ASN A 366 -4.49 -23.13 -1.97
N VAL A 367 -3.64 -22.15 -1.71
CA VAL A 367 -2.44 -22.29 -0.87
C VAL A 367 -2.47 -21.23 0.21
N PHE A 368 -2.25 -21.63 1.45
CA PHE A 368 -1.93 -20.71 2.55
C PHE A 368 -0.49 -20.95 2.98
N THR A 369 0.27 -19.87 3.18
CA THR A 369 1.60 -19.91 3.76
C THR A 369 1.70 -18.92 4.91
N ALA A 370 2.29 -19.33 6.03
CA ALA A 370 2.63 -18.42 7.11
C ALA A 370 4.00 -18.73 7.67
N SER A 371 4.79 -17.70 7.95
CA SER A 371 6.08 -17.87 8.62
C SER A 371 5.96 -17.49 10.09
N ILE A 372 6.52 -18.33 10.96
CA ILE A 372 6.48 -18.16 12.41
C ILE A 372 7.65 -17.29 12.84
N ILE A 373 7.34 -16.06 13.24
CA ILE A 373 8.33 -15.07 13.66
C ILE A 373 8.61 -15.22 15.17
N LYS A 374 7.53 -15.25 15.97
CA LYS A 374 7.53 -15.63 17.39
C LYS A 374 6.58 -16.80 17.55
N GLU A 375 6.96 -17.78 18.36
CA GLU A 375 6.18 -18.99 18.60
C GLU A 375 4.75 -18.67 19.07
N THR A 376 3.78 -19.44 18.59
CA THR A 376 2.35 -19.25 18.89
C THR A 376 1.75 -20.56 19.40
N PRO A 377 0.90 -20.55 20.44
CA PRO A 377 0.32 -21.78 20.99
C PRO A 377 -0.60 -22.51 20.02
N TRP A 378 -1.00 -21.86 18.92
CA TRP A 378 -1.97 -22.39 17.95
C TRP A 378 -1.33 -23.30 16.88
N ILE A 379 -0.01 -23.25 16.72
CA ILE A 379 0.72 -24.00 15.70
C ILE A 379 1.73 -24.91 16.39
N LYS A 380 1.48 -26.21 16.30
CA LYS A 380 2.24 -27.27 16.96
C LYS A 380 2.69 -28.31 15.95
N PHE A 381 3.84 -28.93 16.20
CA PHE A 381 4.24 -30.17 15.56
C PHE A 381 3.31 -31.32 15.93
N THR A 382 3.47 -32.46 15.25
CA THR A 382 2.74 -33.70 15.50
C THR A 382 2.90 -34.25 16.90
N ASP A 383 4.05 -34.02 17.54
CA ASP A 383 4.32 -34.42 18.92
C ASP A 383 3.69 -33.47 19.96
N GLY A 384 2.94 -32.47 19.51
CA GLY A 384 2.27 -31.48 20.34
C GLY A 384 3.16 -30.32 20.80
N LYS A 385 4.47 -30.32 20.47
CA LYS A 385 5.35 -29.19 20.80
C LYS A 385 5.02 -27.99 19.94
N VAL A 386 5.05 -26.81 20.54
CA VAL A 386 4.89 -25.54 19.83
C VAL A 386 6.04 -25.37 18.84
N VAL A 387 5.71 -24.90 17.63
CA VAL A 387 6.73 -24.61 16.63
C VAL A 387 7.48 -23.34 17.03
N PRO A 388 8.83 -23.37 17.12
CA PRO A 388 9.59 -22.24 17.60
C PRO A 388 9.55 -21.07 16.60
N GLY A 389 9.75 -19.87 17.12
CA GLY A 389 10.04 -18.68 16.29
C GLY A 389 11.39 -18.79 15.59
N MET A 390 11.61 -17.88 14.65
CA MET A 390 12.87 -17.82 13.88
C MET A 390 14.08 -17.53 14.77
N LYS A 391 15.25 -18.08 14.41
CA LYS A 391 16.50 -17.89 15.15
C LYS A 391 17.67 -17.70 14.20
N ILE A 392 18.54 -16.73 14.51
CA ILE A 392 19.83 -16.54 13.86
C ILE A 392 20.93 -17.13 14.74
N ASN A 393 21.88 -17.85 14.13
CA ASN A 393 23.12 -18.24 14.79
C ASN A 393 24.16 -17.12 14.59
N PRO A 394 24.63 -16.45 15.65
CA PRO A 394 25.55 -15.32 15.51
C PRO A 394 26.94 -15.73 14.99
N GLU A 395 27.36 -16.98 15.17
CA GLU A 395 28.70 -17.47 14.75
C GLU A 395 28.78 -17.79 13.25
N SER A 396 27.68 -18.26 12.66
CA SER A 396 27.60 -18.58 11.22
C SER A 396 26.86 -17.50 10.43
N GLY A 397 25.96 -16.77 11.08
CA GLY A 397 24.98 -15.89 10.47
C GLY A 397 23.78 -16.60 9.86
N ASP A 398 23.67 -17.92 10.04
CA ASP A 398 22.58 -18.71 9.46
C ASP A 398 21.26 -18.45 10.18
N ILE A 399 20.16 -18.39 9.42
CA ILE A 399 18.82 -18.13 9.97
C ILE A 399 17.93 -19.35 9.75
N ASN A 400 17.40 -19.89 10.84
CA ASN A 400 16.39 -20.93 10.83
C ASN A 400 14.99 -20.30 10.92
N VAL A 401 14.14 -20.62 9.96
CA VAL A 401 12.75 -20.16 9.87
C VAL A 401 11.83 -21.37 9.72
N TYR A 402 10.65 -21.34 10.33
CA TYR A 402 9.59 -22.33 10.11
C TYR A 402 8.45 -21.71 9.33
N VAL A 403 8.10 -22.33 8.20
CA VAL A 403 6.98 -21.94 7.35
C VAL A 403 5.89 -23.01 7.41
N VAL A 404 4.69 -22.59 7.81
CA VAL A 404 3.47 -23.40 7.71
C VAL A 404 2.92 -23.26 6.30
N ARG A 405 2.64 -24.37 5.62
CA ARG A 405 1.92 -24.42 4.35
C ARG A 405 0.64 -25.24 4.52
N VAL A 406 -0.48 -24.70 4.07
CA VAL A 406 -1.74 -25.44 3.93
C VAL A 406 -2.11 -25.49 2.46
N ALA A 407 -2.12 -26.70 1.90
CA ALA A 407 -2.54 -26.97 0.53
C ALA A 407 -2.81 -28.46 0.37
N GLU A 408 -3.57 -28.84 -0.66
CA GLU A 408 -3.89 -30.25 -0.96
C GLU A 408 -4.50 -31.01 0.25
N ASN A 409 -5.30 -30.31 1.05
CA ASN A 409 -5.91 -30.78 2.31
C ASN A 409 -4.91 -31.23 3.39
N ARG A 410 -3.70 -30.67 3.41
CA ARG A 410 -2.66 -30.98 4.41
C ARG A 410 -2.06 -29.73 5.03
N VAL A 411 -1.50 -29.87 6.22
CA VAL A 411 -0.65 -28.88 6.88
C VAL A 411 0.79 -29.41 6.90
N GLU A 412 1.72 -28.61 6.43
CA GLU A 412 3.16 -28.88 6.47
C GLU A 412 3.85 -27.79 7.30
N ILE A 413 4.79 -28.18 8.14
CA ILE A 413 5.66 -27.25 8.88
C ILE A 413 7.08 -27.45 8.35
N VAL A 414 7.50 -26.55 7.47
CA VAL A 414 8.75 -26.66 6.70
C VAL A 414 9.85 -25.84 7.37
N PRO A 415 10.93 -26.46 7.88
CA PRO A 415 12.11 -25.71 8.30
C PRO A 415 12.90 -25.24 7.07
N ILE A 416 13.27 -23.96 7.05
CA ILE A 416 14.09 -23.35 6.02
C ILE A 416 15.33 -22.75 6.68
N LEU A 417 16.51 -23.13 6.18
CA LEU A 417 17.80 -22.61 6.58
C LEU A 417 18.27 -21.60 5.53
N TYR A 418 18.31 -20.31 5.89
CA TYR A 418 18.85 -19.26 5.03
C TYR A 418 20.32 -18.99 5.39
N LYS A 419 21.21 -19.08 4.40
CA LYS A 419 22.62 -18.67 4.55
C LYS A 419 22.74 -17.18 4.26
N THR A 420 23.42 -16.45 5.12
CA THR A 420 23.57 -15.01 4.98
C THR A 420 24.97 -14.59 4.54
N HIS A 421 25.10 -13.32 4.18
CA HIS A 421 26.37 -12.70 3.83
C HIS A 421 27.34 -12.64 5.01
N ILE A 422 26.85 -12.70 6.26
CA ILE A 422 27.66 -12.76 7.49
C ILE A 422 28.69 -13.89 7.40
N GLY A 423 28.26 -15.13 7.10
CA GLY A 423 29.17 -16.27 7.04
C GLY A 423 30.29 -16.09 6.01
N THR A 424 30.00 -15.40 4.90
CA THR A 424 31.02 -15.07 3.89
C THR A 424 32.00 -14.02 4.39
N LEU A 425 31.51 -12.95 5.02
CA LEU A 425 32.37 -11.90 5.57
C LEU A 425 33.25 -12.45 6.71
N LEU A 426 32.71 -13.33 7.55
CA LEU A 426 33.45 -14.01 8.60
C LEU A 426 34.57 -14.91 8.05
N SER A 427 34.30 -15.67 6.98
CA SER A 427 35.34 -16.45 6.30
C SER A 427 36.44 -15.55 5.77
N LYS A 428 36.07 -14.49 5.03
CA LYS A 428 37.03 -13.52 4.50
C LYS A 428 37.87 -12.87 5.60
N TYR A 429 37.28 -12.57 6.74
CA TYR A 429 37.96 -11.95 7.87
C TYR A 429 38.98 -12.91 8.51
N LYS A 430 38.63 -14.19 8.64
CA LYS A 430 39.56 -15.23 9.13
C LYS A 430 40.75 -15.46 8.19
N ASP A 431 40.57 -15.22 6.90
CA ASP A 431 41.62 -15.40 5.87
C ASP A 431 42.62 -14.23 5.79
N ILE A 432 42.39 -13.12 6.51
CA ILE A 432 43.32 -11.98 6.57
C ILE A 432 44.57 -12.41 7.37
N LYS A 433 45.67 -12.68 6.66
CA LYS A 433 46.92 -13.19 7.25
C LYS A 433 47.98 -12.14 7.59
N GLU A 434 47.89 -10.91 7.09
CA GLU A 434 48.67 -9.70 7.45
C GLU A 434 48.64 -8.72 6.26
N VAL A 435 47.66 -7.79 6.13
CA VAL A 435 47.76 -6.66 5.17
C VAL A 435 46.85 -5.48 5.58
N ASN A 436 47.44 -4.28 5.59
CA ASN A 436 46.86 -2.93 5.48
C ASN A 436 45.56 -2.63 6.28
N GLY A 437 45.68 -1.78 7.30
CA GLY A 437 44.60 -1.46 8.25
C GLY A 437 43.26 -1.10 7.59
N ASP A 438 43.25 -0.35 6.50
CA ASP A 438 41.99 0.11 5.87
C ASP A 438 41.17 -1.03 5.23
N ALA A 439 41.81 -2.10 4.73
CA ALA A 439 41.09 -3.24 4.14
C ALA A 439 40.39 -4.09 5.22
N GLU A 440 41.08 -4.33 6.33
CA GLU A 440 40.54 -4.99 7.51
C GLU A 440 39.38 -4.18 8.11
N VAL A 441 39.58 -2.87 8.25
CA VAL A 441 38.55 -1.92 8.73
C VAL A 441 37.32 -1.95 7.84
N SER A 442 37.47 -1.89 6.52
CA SER A 442 36.34 -1.94 5.59
C SER A 442 35.53 -3.23 5.74
N LEU A 443 36.19 -4.37 5.94
CA LEU A 443 35.53 -5.64 6.14
C LEU A 443 34.76 -5.70 7.47
N LEU A 444 35.36 -5.19 8.56
CA LEU A 444 34.71 -5.09 9.86
C LEU A 444 33.49 -4.15 9.82
N VAL A 445 33.59 -3.03 9.10
CA VAL A 445 32.47 -2.11 8.89
C VAL A 445 31.34 -2.80 8.11
N GLN A 446 31.66 -3.50 7.02
CA GLN A 446 30.67 -4.28 6.26
C GLN A 446 30.00 -5.36 7.12
N LEU A 447 30.79 -6.06 7.96
CA LEU A 447 30.28 -7.08 8.87
C LEU A 447 29.35 -6.47 9.92
N GLY A 448 29.73 -5.34 10.52
CA GLY A 448 28.89 -4.60 11.46
C GLY A 448 27.57 -4.14 10.85
N LYS A 449 27.60 -3.61 9.61
CA LYS A 449 26.40 -3.23 8.85
C LYS A 449 25.52 -4.43 8.50
N THR A 450 26.11 -5.59 8.25
CA THR A 450 25.35 -6.81 7.96
C THR A 450 24.69 -7.36 9.23
N TYR A 451 25.38 -7.30 10.38
CA TYR A 451 24.83 -7.76 11.66
C TYR A 451 23.59 -6.98 12.09
N ILE A 452 23.58 -5.65 11.95
CA ILE A 452 22.40 -4.84 12.31
C ILE A 452 21.17 -5.14 11.47
N GLU A 453 21.34 -5.64 10.25
CA GLU A 453 20.22 -6.01 9.37
C GLU A 453 19.48 -7.26 9.87
N PHE A 454 20.07 -8.01 10.80
CA PHE A 454 19.48 -9.16 11.46
C PHE A 454 19.39 -9.01 13.00
N GLY A 455 19.48 -7.78 13.51
CA GLY A 455 19.27 -7.48 14.94
C GLY A 455 20.44 -7.87 15.87
N LEU A 456 21.60 -8.22 15.31
CA LEU A 456 22.80 -8.59 16.07
C LEU A 456 23.60 -7.33 16.47
N PHE A 457 22.99 -6.44 17.26
CA PHE A 457 23.54 -5.12 17.55
C PHE A 457 24.81 -5.16 18.39
N GLN A 458 24.98 -6.17 19.25
CA GLN A 458 26.20 -6.30 20.07
C GLN A 458 27.38 -6.70 19.20
N GLU A 459 27.21 -7.74 18.38
CA GLU A 459 28.19 -8.22 17.41
C GLU A 459 28.56 -7.11 16.42
N ALA A 460 27.57 -6.32 16.00
CA ALA A 460 27.79 -5.16 15.15
C ALA A 460 28.70 -4.12 15.83
N ARG A 461 28.43 -3.74 17.08
CA ARG A 461 29.28 -2.81 17.84
C ARG A 461 30.68 -3.33 18.02
N ASP A 462 30.82 -4.61 18.38
CA ASP A 462 32.12 -5.22 18.60
C ASP A 462 32.97 -5.18 17.31
N CYS A 463 32.36 -5.35 16.14
CA CYS A 463 33.04 -5.19 14.86
C CYS A 463 33.55 -3.76 14.65
N ILE A 464 32.71 -2.75 14.92
CA ILE A 464 33.10 -1.35 14.74
C ILE A 464 34.14 -0.91 15.78
N GLN A 465 34.04 -1.38 17.02
CA GLN A 465 35.06 -1.11 18.04
C GLN A 465 36.41 -1.71 17.67
N LYS A 466 36.43 -2.95 17.14
CA LYS A 466 37.65 -3.56 16.59
C LYS A 466 38.21 -2.74 15.43
N ALA A 467 37.35 -2.29 14.51
CA ALA A 467 37.77 -1.48 13.38
C ALA A 467 38.47 -0.18 13.83
N LYS A 468 37.95 0.49 14.86
CA LYS A 468 38.50 1.76 15.38
C LYS A 468 39.90 1.63 15.98
N ILE A 469 40.33 0.43 16.38
CA ILE A 469 41.65 0.19 16.98
C ILE A 469 42.63 -0.50 16.03
N CYS A 470 42.24 -0.75 14.77
CA CYS A 470 43.13 -1.29 13.76
C CYS A 470 44.32 -0.35 13.51
N LYS A 471 45.53 -0.92 13.46
CA LYS A 471 46.76 -0.14 13.24
C LYS A 471 46.79 0.41 11.81
N GLY A 472 47.07 1.70 11.68
CA GLY A 472 47.19 2.36 10.37
C GLY A 472 45.87 2.77 9.73
N ILE A 473 44.76 2.81 10.50
CA ILE A 473 43.48 3.36 10.04
C ILE A 473 43.61 4.83 9.64
N SER A 474 43.08 5.19 8.48
CA SER A 474 42.99 6.59 8.05
C SER A 474 41.95 7.39 8.83
N ASN A 475 42.10 8.72 8.90
CA ASN A 475 41.12 9.59 9.56
C ASN A 475 39.72 9.49 8.92
N ASP A 476 39.64 9.35 7.58
CA ASP A 476 38.39 9.15 6.85
C ASP A 476 37.70 7.84 7.30
N MET A 477 38.44 6.74 7.37
CA MET A 477 37.91 5.46 7.85
C MET A 477 37.48 5.49 9.31
N LEU A 478 38.23 6.21 10.16
CA LEU A 478 37.85 6.40 11.56
C LEU A 478 36.54 7.19 11.69
N GLN A 479 36.37 8.24 10.87
CA GLN A 479 35.13 9.02 10.81
C GLN A 479 33.95 8.16 10.34
N ARG A 480 34.13 7.34 9.30
CA ARG A 480 33.12 6.36 8.84
C ARG A 480 32.76 5.35 9.93
N CYS A 481 33.74 4.81 10.64
CA CYS A 481 33.49 3.93 11.79
C CYS A 481 32.67 4.63 12.88
N ASN A 482 32.96 5.90 13.19
CA ASN A 482 32.18 6.67 14.14
C ASN A 482 30.74 6.88 13.66
N SER A 483 30.52 7.20 12.38
CA SER A 483 29.17 7.33 11.81
C SER A 483 28.38 6.02 11.96
N VAL A 484 28.98 4.90 11.58
CA VAL A 484 28.35 3.57 11.70
C VAL A 484 28.08 3.23 13.16
N TYR A 485 29.00 3.53 14.08
CA TYR A 485 28.80 3.31 15.51
C TYR A 485 27.60 4.06 16.07
N GLU A 486 27.46 5.35 15.74
CA GLU A 486 26.31 6.16 16.16
C GLU A 486 25.00 5.60 15.59
N TYR A 487 25.01 5.18 14.31
CA TYR A 487 23.84 4.56 13.69
C TYR A 487 23.42 3.24 14.38
N ILE A 488 24.39 2.36 14.67
CA ILE A 488 24.14 1.10 15.39
C ILE A 488 23.60 1.39 16.79
N SER A 489 24.15 2.40 17.47
CA SER A 489 23.72 2.79 18.81
C SER A 489 22.26 3.26 18.80
N GLY A 490 21.89 4.15 17.88
CA GLY A 490 20.51 4.58 17.69
C GLY A 490 19.55 3.41 17.43
N LEU A 491 19.97 2.43 16.62
CA LEU A 491 19.16 1.22 16.39
C LEU A 491 19.00 0.35 17.63
N ASP A 492 20.08 0.09 18.38
CA ASP A 492 20.00 -0.73 19.60
C ASP A 492 19.09 -0.07 20.65
N PHE A 493 19.18 1.25 20.80
CA PHE A 493 18.31 2.00 21.71
C PHE A 493 16.83 1.98 21.30
N LEU A 494 16.53 1.89 20.00
CA LEU A 494 15.17 1.63 19.52
C LEU A 494 14.68 0.22 19.86
N THR A 495 15.56 -0.72 20.21
CA THR A 495 15.17 -2.11 20.50
C THR A 495 15.10 -2.46 21.97
N LYS A 496 15.85 -1.77 22.84
CA LYS A 496 15.87 -2.06 24.27
C LYS A 496 15.00 -1.05 25.02
N LYS A 497 14.50 -1.47 26.19
CA LYS A 497 13.89 -0.54 27.15
C LYS A 497 14.98 0.43 27.62
N SER A 498 15.07 1.57 26.94
CA SER A 498 16.07 2.59 27.19
C SER A 498 15.51 3.61 28.18
N LEU A 499 16.39 4.19 29.02
CA LEU A 499 16.07 5.40 29.78
C LEU A 499 16.08 6.65 28.88
N GLN A 500 16.57 6.50 27.65
CA GLN A 500 16.65 7.59 26.69
C GLN A 500 15.27 7.99 26.19
N THR A 501 15.09 9.29 26.08
CA THR A 501 13.97 9.94 25.42
C THR A 501 14.03 9.71 23.90
N PRO A 502 12.88 9.77 23.21
CA PRO A 502 12.80 9.88 21.75
C PRO A 502 13.86 10.79 21.12
N LYS A 503 14.10 11.96 21.74
CA LYS A 503 15.07 12.95 21.27
C LYS A 503 16.51 12.43 21.31
N GLU A 504 16.92 11.81 22.41
CA GLU A 504 18.28 11.26 22.56
C GLU A 504 18.54 10.12 21.56
N ILE A 505 17.52 9.33 21.24
CA ILE A 505 17.63 8.30 20.20
C ILE A 505 17.83 8.93 18.82
N ILE A 506 17.08 9.98 18.49
CA ILE A 506 17.21 10.71 17.22
C ILE A 506 18.60 11.35 17.08
N GLU A 507 19.16 11.91 18.16
CA GLU A 507 20.48 12.54 18.16
C GLU A 507 21.58 11.60 17.67
N HIS A 508 21.49 10.29 17.93
CA HIS A 508 22.43 9.32 17.39
C HIS A 508 22.39 9.25 15.85
N PHE A 509 21.19 9.29 15.26
CA PHE A 509 21.05 9.30 13.80
C PHE A 509 21.47 10.64 13.20
N GLU A 510 21.18 11.76 13.84
CA GLU A 510 21.66 13.08 13.41
C GLU A 510 23.20 13.14 13.42
N LYS A 511 23.84 12.68 14.50
CA LYS A 511 25.31 12.54 14.60
C LYS A 511 25.88 11.65 13.51
N SER A 512 25.27 10.49 13.25
CA SER A 512 25.67 9.61 12.14
C SER A 512 25.60 10.33 10.79
N GLY A 513 24.53 11.09 10.54
CA GLY A 513 24.37 11.87 9.31
C GLY A 513 25.40 12.97 9.13
N HIS A 514 25.79 13.67 10.21
CA HIS A 514 26.85 14.68 10.16
C HIS A 514 28.24 14.08 9.96
N LEU A 515 28.47 12.86 10.43
CA LEU A 515 29.75 12.17 10.26
C LEU A 515 29.93 11.57 8.86
N ASP A 516 28.84 11.31 8.12
CA ASP A 516 28.83 10.77 6.77
C ASP A 516 27.87 11.54 5.85
N GLU A 517 28.18 12.82 5.60
CA GLU A 517 27.29 13.74 4.85
C GLU A 517 27.04 13.31 3.39
N GLU A 518 28.01 12.60 2.79
CA GLU A 518 27.90 12.03 1.44
C GLU A 518 27.18 10.66 1.42
N ASP A 519 26.77 10.14 2.59
CA ASP A 519 26.19 8.80 2.76
C ASP A 519 27.03 7.71 2.08
N LYS A 520 28.37 7.80 2.21
CA LYS A 520 29.32 6.83 1.62
C LYS A 520 29.07 5.42 2.16
N GLU A 521 28.58 5.31 3.40
CA GLU A 521 28.20 4.05 4.01
C GLU A 521 26.76 3.62 3.67
N GLN A 522 25.99 4.43 2.95
CA GLN A 522 24.62 4.10 2.52
C GLN A 522 23.68 3.75 3.71
N LEU A 523 23.95 4.32 4.90
CA LEU A 523 23.20 4.08 6.14
C LEU A 523 21.85 4.82 6.13
N ARG A 524 21.77 5.92 5.37
CA ARG A 524 20.59 6.80 5.24
C ARG A 524 20.03 7.28 6.59
N PRO A 525 20.85 7.80 7.52
CA PRO A 525 20.41 8.24 8.86
C PRO A 525 19.29 9.28 8.82
N ARG A 526 19.38 10.26 7.90
CA ARG A 526 18.33 11.28 7.69
C ARG A 526 16.96 10.66 7.39
N ARG A 527 16.93 9.55 6.65
CA ARG A 527 15.69 8.80 6.35
C ARG A 527 15.11 8.16 7.60
N MET A 528 15.96 7.74 8.54
CA MET A 528 15.55 7.17 9.83
C MET A 528 14.86 8.24 10.68
N VAL A 529 15.49 9.41 10.83
CA VAL A 529 14.93 10.57 11.57
C VAL A 529 13.61 11.02 10.96
N LYS A 530 13.57 11.17 9.63
CA LYS A 530 12.34 11.49 8.89
C LYS A 530 11.21 10.50 9.17
N ARG A 531 11.51 9.19 9.15
CA ARG A 531 10.51 8.14 9.44
C ARG A 531 10.03 8.16 10.89
N PHE A 532 10.91 8.50 11.82
CA PHE A 532 10.56 8.64 13.23
C PHE A 532 9.51 9.73 13.42
N TYR A 533 9.79 10.93 12.92
CA TYR A 533 8.84 12.04 12.97
C TYR A 533 7.55 11.76 12.16
N GLU A 534 7.66 11.14 10.99
CA GLU A 534 6.47 10.73 10.22
C GLU A 534 5.58 9.78 11.03
N TYR A 535 6.16 8.80 11.73
CA TYR A 535 5.43 7.85 12.56
C TYR A 535 4.77 8.52 13.77
N HIS A 536 5.48 9.40 14.48
CA HIS A 536 4.90 10.13 15.61
C HIS A 536 3.77 11.05 15.15
N GLY A 537 3.93 11.72 14.00
CA GLY A 537 2.85 12.48 13.39
C GLY A 537 1.61 11.62 13.07
N ASP A 538 1.82 10.41 12.52
CA ASP A 538 0.73 9.46 12.24
C ASP A 538 0.04 8.99 13.53
N LYS A 539 0.82 8.70 14.57
CA LYS A 539 0.33 8.29 15.90
C LYS A 539 -0.52 9.39 16.54
N ASP A 540 -0.03 10.62 16.55
CA ASP A 540 -0.71 11.76 17.15
C ASP A 540 -1.98 12.11 16.38
N TYR A 541 -1.93 12.03 15.05
CA TYR A 541 -3.12 12.19 14.21
C TYR A 541 -4.22 11.18 14.57
N ARG A 542 -3.88 9.89 14.71
CA ARG A 542 -4.83 8.84 15.13
C ARG A 542 -5.41 9.10 16.53
N ASN A 543 -4.60 9.65 17.43
CA ASN A 543 -5.00 10.02 18.78
C ASN A 543 -5.75 11.37 18.84
N LYS A 544 -6.00 12.01 17.70
CA LYS A 544 -6.64 13.33 17.58
C LYS A 544 -5.84 14.47 18.23
N LEU A 545 -4.53 14.29 18.39
CA LEU A 545 -3.56 15.29 18.85
C LEU A 545 -3.00 16.04 17.62
N TYR A 546 -3.84 16.86 17.01
CA TYR A 546 -3.56 17.39 15.67
C TYR A 546 -2.45 18.46 15.64
N GLU A 547 -2.26 19.21 16.72
CA GLU A 547 -1.17 20.19 16.84
C GLU A 547 0.19 19.49 16.91
N ASP A 548 0.31 18.47 17.78
CA ASP A 548 1.51 17.63 17.89
C ASP A 548 1.80 16.91 16.56
N ALA A 549 0.76 16.38 15.91
CA ALA A 549 0.90 15.74 14.61
C ALA A 549 1.44 16.69 13.54
N LEU A 550 0.98 17.94 13.53
CA LEU A 550 1.44 18.97 12.62
C LEU A 550 2.91 19.32 12.86
N GLU A 551 3.32 19.47 14.13
CA GLU A 551 4.73 19.69 14.50
C GLU A 551 5.63 18.56 13.99
N HIS A 552 5.24 17.31 14.26
CA HIS A 552 5.98 16.14 13.81
C HIS A 552 6.07 16.04 12.28
N TYR A 553 4.98 16.30 11.53
CA TYR A 553 5.06 16.29 10.07
C TYR A 553 5.93 17.41 9.52
N ASN A 554 5.91 18.60 10.11
CA ASN A 554 6.80 19.70 9.74
C ASN A 554 8.27 19.33 10.00
N LYS A 555 8.55 18.69 11.15
CA LYS A 555 9.89 18.14 11.42
C LYS A 555 10.30 17.09 10.39
N ALA A 556 9.40 16.19 9.97
CA ALA A 556 9.68 15.24 8.91
C ALA A 556 9.98 15.92 7.56
N LEU A 557 9.32 17.05 7.26
CA LEU A 557 9.56 17.86 6.05
C LEU A 557 10.93 18.53 6.06
N GLU A 558 11.49 18.91 7.21
CA GLU A 558 12.88 19.42 7.29
C GLU A 558 13.90 18.42 6.73
N TYR A 559 13.61 17.12 6.84
CA TYR A 559 14.45 16.03 6.32
C TYR A 559 14.09 15.57 4.91
N SER A 560 12.89 15.87 4.42
CA SER A 560 12.40 15.45 3.10
C SER A 560 11.40 16.48 2.55
N PRO A 561 11.88 17.69 2.20
CA PRO A 561 11.02 18.84 1.90
C PRO A 561 10.15 18.63 0.66
N HIS A 562 10.59 17.78 -0.28
CA HIS A 562 9.89 17.52 -1.54
C HIS A 562 8.96 16.32 -1.52
N GLU A 563 8.67 15.76 -0.34
CA GLU A 563 7.80 14.60 -0.24
C GLU A 563 6.32 15.02 -0.20
N LEU A 564 5.64 14.93 -1.34
CA LEU A 564 4.22 15.26 -1.49
C LEU A 564 3.31 14.58 -0.45
N LYS A 565 3.65 13.36 -0.03
CA LYS A 565 2.89 12.63 1.00
C LYS A 565 2.87 13.39 2.33
N LEU A 566 4.00 13.94 2.77
CA LEU A 566 4.09 14.69 4.02
C LEU A 566 3.30 16.00 3.94
N HIS A 567 3.45 16.74 2.84
CA HIS A 567 2.63 17.95 2.57
C HIS A 567 1.13 17.65 2.63
N ARG A 568 0.70 16.51 2.07
CA ARG A 568 -0.71 16.08 2.16
C ARG A 568 -1.16 15.78 3.58
N LYS A 569 -0.29 15.23 4.43
CA LYS A 569 -0.61 14.99 5.86
C LYS A 569 -0.80 16.32 6.60
N VAL A 570 0.10 17.28 6.39
CA VAL A 570 -0.02 18.66 6.90
C VAL A 570 -1.35 19.30 6.49
N HIS A 571 -1.67 19.29 5.19
CA HIS A 571 -2.92 19.87 4.69
C HIS A 571 -4.17 19.08 5.08
N THR A 572 -4.05 17.79 5.38
CA THR A 572 -5.15 17.00 5.94
C THR A 572 -5.57 17.52 7.30
N ILE A 573 -4.60 17.90 8.14
CA ILE A 573 -4.91 18.50 9.44
C ILE A 573 -5.51 19.90 9.24
N GLN A 574 -4.88 20.76 8.44
CA GLN A 574 -5.34 22.14 8.23
C GLN A 574 -6.72 22.22 7.57
N MET A 575 -7.09 21.24 6.74
CA MET A 575 -8.38 21.18 6.04
C MET A 575 -9.36 20.18 6.65
N ARG A 576 -9.06 19.59 7.82
CA ARG A 576 -9.86 18.50 8.40
C ARG A 576 -11.34 18.89 8.51
N ASP A 577 -11.61 20.00 9.18
CA ASP A 577 -12.98 20.40 9.52
C ASP A 577 -13.81 20.75 8.27
N ILE A 578 -13.20 21.40 7.28
CA ILE A 578 -13.90 21.74 6.02
C ILE A 578 -14.17 20.51 5.16
N ILE A 579 -13.28 19.52 5.18
CA ILE A 579 -13.44 18.26 4.43
C ILE A 579 -14.50 17.40 5.12
N GLU A 580 -14.48 17.30 6.44
CA GLU A 580 -15.47 16.56 7.23
C GLU A 580 -16.87 17.15 7.04
N GLU A 581 -17.03 18.47 7.17
CA GLU A 581 -18.30 19.15 6.92
C GLU A 581 -18.80 18.93 5.48
N TYR A 582 -17.90 18.92 4.49
CA TYR A 582 -18.27 18.63 3.09
C TYR A 582 -18.88 17.25 2.94
N PHE A 583 -18.17 16.22 3.41
CA PHE A 583 -18.65 14.84 3.28
C PHE A 583 -19.93 14.60 4.10
N ASP A 584 -20.06 15.21 5.28
CA ASP A 584 -21.27 15.13 6.10
C ASP A 584 -22.50 15.75 5.40
N ARG A 585 -22.35 16.91 4.74
CA ARG A 585 -23.46 17.50 3.96
C ARG A 585 -23.82 16.64 2.75
N ILE A 586 -22.82 16.15 2.03
CA ILE A 586 -23.02 15.27 0.89
C ILE A 586 -23.73 13.98 1.32
N ASP A 587 -23.30 13.35 2.41
CA ASP A 587 -23.92 12.14 2.97
C ASP A 587 -25.39 12.37 3.32
N LYS A 588 -25.73 13.50 3.96
CA LYS A 588 -27.14 13.87 4.27
C LYS A 588 -27.98 14.03 3.01
N ILE A 589 -27.44 14.66 1.96
CA ILE A 589 -28.13 14.81 0.67
C ILE A 589 -28.40 13.43 0.06
N TYR A 590 -27.40 12.55 0.02
CA TYR A 590 -27.57 11.19 -0.51
C TYR A 590 -28.55 10.36 0.30
N GLN A 591 -28.49 10.41 1.64
CA GLN A 591 -29.45 9.73 2.50
C GLN A 591 -30.88 10.20 2.24
N GLY A 592 -31.10 11.52 2.10
CA GLY A 592 -32.40 12.10 1.73
C GLY A 592 -32.90 11.66 0.35
N LEU A 593 -31.99 11.42 -0.59
CA LEU A 593 -32.28 10.87 -1.93
C LEU A 593 -32.32 9.34 -1.97
N ASN A 594 -32.22 8.67 -0.83
CA ASN A 594 -32.15 7.21 -0.72
C ASN A 594 -31.04 6.63 -1.62
N TYR A 595 -29.86 7.27 -1.63
CA TYR A 595 -28.67 6.92 -2.42
C TYR A 595 -28.89 6.88 -3.94
N LYS A 596 -29.93 7.53 -4.47
CA LYS A 596 -30.08 7.72 -5.92
C LYS A 596 -29.20 8.88 -6.38
N ASP A 597 -28.44 8.67 -7.45
CA ASP A 597 -27.61 9.72 -8.04
C ASP A 597 -28.52 10.78 -8.71
N PRO A 598 -28.50 12.04 -8.25
CA PRO A 598 -29.28 13.09 -8.90
C PRO A 598 -28.68 13.38 -10.29
N LYS A 599 -29.54 13.74 -11.26
CA LYS A 599 -29.12 14.15 -12.62
C LYS A 599 -28.11 15.32 -12.64
N THR A 600 -27.98 16.05 -11.53
CA THR A 600 -27.15 17.24 -11.34
C THR A 600 -26.11 17.05 -10.22
N LEU A 601 -25.67 15.82 -9.97
CA LEU A 601 -24.76 15.49 -8.86
C LEU A 601 -23.48 16.34 -8.85
N GLU A 602 -22.85 16.54 -10.00
CA GLU A 602 -21.63 17.35 -10.13
C GLU A 602 -21.88 18.81 -9.73
N LYS A 603 -23.00 19.39 -10.19
CA LYS A 603 -23.42 20.76 -9.83
C LYS A 603 -23.65 20.88 -8.33
N CYS A 604 -24.26 19.87 -7.71
CA CYS A 604 -24.47 19.82 -6.26
C CYS A 604 -23.15 19.70 -5.48
N LYS A 605 -22.27 18.76 -5.87
CA LYS A 605 -20.93 18.59 -5.28
C LYS A 605 -20.13 19.89 -5.32
N LEU A 606 -20.12 20.57 -6.47
CA LEU A 606 -19.41 21.83 -6.65
C LEU A 606 -20.01 22.96 -5.81
N GLY A 607 -21.35 23.09 -5.80
CA GLY A 607 -22.05 24.10 -5.00
C GLY A 607 -21.74 23.97 -3.50
N VAL A 608 -21.90 22.78 -2.95
CA VAL A 608 -21.59 22.49 -1.54
C VAL A 608 -20.12 22.76 -1.22
N ALA A 609 -19.20 22.40 -2.12
CA ALA A 609 -17.78 22.69 -1.94
C ALA A 609 -17.48 24.19 -1.91
N LEU A 610 -18.07 24.97 -2.81
CA LEU A 610 -17.87 26.43 -2.87
C LEU A 610 -18.43 27.13 -1.63
N GLU A 611 -19.64 26.76 -1.20
CA GLU A 611 -20.26 27.27 0.03
C GLU A 611 -19.37 27.02 1.24
N ILE A 612 -19.03 25.75 1.49
CA ILE A 612 -18.22 25.37 2.66
C ILE A 612 -16.85 26.03 2.62
N PHE A 613 -16.16 25.98 1.48
CA PHE A 613 -14.82 26.53 1.38
C PHE A 613 -14.81 28.02 1.72
N TYR A 614 -15.77 28.80 1.23
CA TYR A 614 -15.79 30.25 1.46
C TYR A 614 -16.42 30.68 2.79
N ASP A 615 -17.33 29.89 3.35
CA ASP A 615 -17.82 30.09 4.73
C ASP A 615 -16.67 29.94 5.74
N TYR A 616 -15.78 28.95 5.52
CA TYR A 616 -14.66 28.65 6.42
C TYR A 616 -13.34 29.33 6.07
N LYS A 617 -13.10 29.78 4.82
CA LYS A 617 -11.83 30.41 4.39
C LYS A 617 -11.42 31.58 5.26
N ARG A 618 -12.38 32.29 5.87
CA ARG A 618 -12.12 33.44 6.75
C ARG A 618 -11.59 33.05 8.14
N GLN A 619 -11.67 31.77 8.51
CA GLN A 619 -11.34 31.25 9.84
C GLN A 619 -10.07 30.39 9.86
N LEU A 620 -9.56 29.97 8.71
CA LEU A 620 -8.44 29.02 8.58
C LEU A 620 -7.24 29.67 7.91
N ASN A 621 -6.06 29.46 8.48
CA ASN A 621 -4.79 29.82 7.87
C ASN A 621 -4.19 28.58 7.18
N PHE A 622 -4.05 28.62 5.86
CA PHE A 622 -3.48 27.52 5.08
C PHE A 622 -2.02 27.81 4.75
N SER A 623 -1.13 26.83 4.89
CA SER A 623 0.29 26.99 4.55
C SER A 623 0.59 26.81 3.05
N CYS A 624 -0.40 26.45 2.24
CA CYS A 624 -0.25 26.16 0.82
C CYS A 624 -0.58 27.35 -0.09
N ARG A 625 -0.04 27.32 -1.31
CA ARG A 625 -0.24 28.34 -2.34
C ARG A 625 -1.70 28.42 -2.81
N ASN A 626 -2.33 27.27 -3.09
CA ASN A 626 -3.71 27.24 -3.62
C ASN A 626 -4.62 26.28 -2.83
N PRO A 627 -5.15 26.72 -1.67
CA PRO A 627 -5.96 25.86 -0.81
C PRO A 627 -7.26 25.39 -1.47
N TRP A 628 -7.82 26.18 -2.39
CA TRP A 628 -9.03 25.78 -3.13
C TRP A 628 -8.76 24.55 -4.00
N LEU A 629 -7.69 24.53 -4.79
CA LEU A 629 -7.40 23.40 -5.68
C LEU A 629 -7.11 22.12 -4.89
N ILE A 630 -6.45 22.24 -3.73
CA ILE A 630 -6.23 21.11 -2.82
C ILE A 630 -7.57 20.60 -2.28
N PHE A 631 -8.44 21.49 -1.80
CA PHE A 631 -9.76 21.13 -1.30
C PHE A 631 -10.63 20.48 -2.40
N TYR A 632 -10.73 21.13 -3.56
CA TYR A 632 -11.48 20.67 -4.73
C TYR A 632 -11.06 19.27 -5.22
N ARG A 633 -9.75 18.98 -5.25
CA ARG A 633 -9.25 17.63 -5.56
C ARG A 633 -9.70 16.56 -4.57
N ARG A 634 -9.82 16.94 -3.29
CA ARG A 634 -10.15 16.03 -2.19
C ARG A 634 -11.66 15.86 -1.99
N THR A 635 -12.46 16.77 -2.53
CA THR A 635 -13.91 16.80 -2.37
C THR A 635 -14.62 16.57 -3.70
N VAL A 636 -14.67 17.57 -4.58
CA VAL A 636 -15.44 17.52 -5.83
C VAL A 636 -14.92 16.44 -6.77
N LEU A 637 -13.59 16.33 -6.92
CA LEU A 637 -12.94 15.28 -7.72
C LEU A 637 -12.65 14.01 -6.91
N HIS A 638 -13.24 13.85 -5.73
CA HIS A 638 -13.09 12.63 -4.96
C HIS A 638 -13.61 11.42 -5.76
N GLY A 639 -12.81 10.36 -5.85
CA GLY A 639 -13.11 9.16 -6.65
C GLY A 639 -12.73 9.24 -8.14
N GLU A 640 -12.39 10.42 -8.67
CA GLU A 640 -11.99 10.56 -10.09
C GLU A 640 -10.57 10.06 -10.37
N THR A 641 -10.30 9.71 -11.62
CA THR A 641 -8.99 9.21 -12.07
C THR A 641 -7.90 10.29 -11.93
N PRO A 642 -6.63 9.95 -11.66
CA PRO A 642 -5.58 10.97 -11.56
C PRO A 642 -5.30 11.67 -12.90
N SER A 643 -5.42 10.99 -14.04
CA SER A 643 -5.33 11.60 -15.38
C SER A 643 -6.46 12.61 -15.62
N TYR A 644 -7.68 12.26 -15.24
CA TYR A 644 -8.83 13.17 -15.28
C TYR A 644 -8.61 14.39 -14.38
N LYS A 645 -8.19 14.16 -13.12
CA LYS A 645 -7.82 15.23 -12.18
C LYS A 645 -6.77 16.15 -12.78
N LEU A 646 -5.72 15.60 -13.36
CA LEU A 646 -4.63 16.36 -13.97
C LEU A 646 -5.15 17.22 -15.14
N ALA A 647 -5.94 16.64 -16.04
CA ALA A 647 -6.53 17.37 -17.16
C ALA A 647 -7.43 18.53 -16.70
N VAL A 648 -8.26 18.31 -15.68
CA VAL A 648 -9.09 19.37 -15.07
C VAL A 648 -8.21 20.46 -14.48
N LEU A 649 -7.18 20.11 -13.70
CA LEU A 649 -6.30 21.07 -13.03
C LEU A 649 -5.52 21.92 -14.03
N ILE A 650 -4.99 21.32 -15.10
CA ILE A 650 -4.30 22.05 -16.17
C ILE A 650 -5.27 23.03 -16.84
N LYS A 651 -6.52 22.60 -17.10
CA LYS A 651 -7.53 23.47 -17.70
C LYS A 651 -7.92 24.63 -16.78
N LEU A 652 -8.03 24.39 -15.47
CA LEU A 652 -8.27 25.43 -14.46
C LEU A 652 -7.07 26.38 -14.32
N LEU A 653 -5.83 25.88 -14.41
CA LEU A 653 -4.62 26.70 -14.40
C LEU A 653 -4.57 27.63 -15.62
N LYS A 654 -4.89 27.11 -16.81
CA LYS A 654 -5.02 27.91 -18.04
C LYS A 654 -6.11 28.98 -17.90
N LEU A 655 -7.26 28.62 -17.33
CA LEU A 655 -8.34 29.57 -17.05
C LEU A 655 -7.88 30.70 -16.12
N HIS A 656 -7.27 30.37 -14.98
CA HIS A 656 -6.74 31.36 -14.04
C HIS A 656 -5.81 32.37 -14.71
N LYS A 657 -4.89 31.89 -15.55
CA LYS A 657 -3.93 32.75 -16.24
C LYS A 657 -4.60 33.61 -17.32
N LYS A 658 -5.51 33.04 -18.13
CA LYS A 658 -6.26 33.79 -19.14
C LYS A 658 -7.15 34.86 -18.53
N LEU A 659 -7.80 34.57 -17.40
CA LEU A 659 -8.55 35.56 -16.62
C LEU A 659 -7.67 36.76 -16.29
N ASN A 660 -6.44 36.54 -15.81
CA ASN A 660 -5.56 37.62 -15.37
C ASN A 660 -4.81 38.36 -16.49
N ARG A 661 -4.56 37.73 -17.64
CA ARG A 661 -3.56 38.23 -18.61
C ARG A 661 -4.06 38.44 -20.03
N ALA A 662 -5.11 37.72 -20.43
CA ALA A 662 -5.60 37.80 -21.81
C ALA A 662 -6.25 39.15 -22.07
N SER A 663 -6.15 39.64 -23.31
CA SER A 663 -6.98 40.77 -23.74
C SER A 663 -8.48 40.43 -23.60
N ASP A 664 -9.36 41.43 -23.55
CA ASP A 664 -10.81 41.18 -23.48
C ASP A 664 -11.29 40.29 -24.65
N GLU A 665 -10.74 40.48 -25.84
CA GLU A 665 -11.09 39.71 -27.04
C GLU A 665 -10.58 38.27 -26.96
N GLU A 666 -9.32 38.08 -26.55
CA GLU A 666 -8.74 36.76 -26.36
C GLU A 666 -9.46 35.97 -25.26
N LEU A 667 -9.81 36.63 -24.15
CA LEU A 667 -10.55 35.99 -23.06
C LEU A 667 -11.94 35.56 -23.53
N SER A 668 -12.63 36.41 -24.28
CA SER A 668 -13.97 36.11 -24.82
C SER A 668 -13.95 34.88 -25.73
N LEU A 669 -13.01 34.83 -26.68
CA LEU A 669 -12.82 33.68 -27.57
C LEU A 669 -12.50 32.41 -26.78
N PHE A 670 -11.60 32.52 -25.80
CA PHE A 670 -11.19 31.40 -24.97
C PHE A 670 -12.35 30.85 -24.12
N LEU A 671 -13.09 31.69 -23.40
CA LEU A 671 -14.20 31.26 -22.54
C LEU A 671 -15.34 30.62 -23.36
N ASN A 672 -15.60 31.12 -24.57
CA ASN A 672 -16.61 30.53 -25.44
C ASN A 672 -16.15 29.18 -26.01
N ALA A 673 -14.95 29.12 -26.58
CA ALA A 673 -14.46 27.93 -27.27
C ALA A 673 -14.14 26.77 -26.31
N GLU A 674 -13.50 27.07 -25.17
CA GLU A 674 -12.99 26.05 -24.25
C GLU A 674 -13.97 25.67 -23.14
N PHE A 675 -14.87 26.59 -22.75
CA PHE A 675 -15.78 26.42 -21.62
C PHE A 675 -17.26 26.57 -22.01
N GLY A 676 -17.58 26.86 -23.27
CA GLY A 676 -18.96 26.97 -23.74
C GLY A 676 -19.75 28.11 -23.08
N ILE A 677 -19.07 29.15 -22.59
CA ILE A 677 -19.73 30.24 -21.86
C ILE A 677 -20.47 31.16 -22.83
N SER A 678 -21.68 31.55 -22.44
CA SER A 678 -22.52 32.46 -23.22
C SER A 678 -21.92 33.86 -23.30
N LYS A 679 -22.23 34.61 -24.37
CA LYS A 679 -21.74 35.99 -24.54
C LYS A 679 -22.16 36.90 -23.39
N GLU A 680 -23.34 36.68 -22.82
CA GLU A 680 -23.85 37.42 -21.66
C GLU A 680 -22.98 37.16 -20.42
N GLU A 681 -22.74 35.90 -20.08
CA GLU A 681 -21.90 35.52 -18.94
C GLU A 681 -20.43 35.93 -19.12
N ILE A 682 -19.89 35.89 -20.34
CA ILE A 682 -18.56 36.45 -20.65
C ILE A 682 -18.50 37.94 -20.31
N GLY A 683 -19.55 38.70 -20.64
CA GLY A 683 -19.68 40.11 -20.28
C GLY A 683 -19.63 40.31 -18.76
N ILE A 684 -20.31 39.45 -18.00
CA ILE A 684 -20.32 39.48 -16.53
C ILE A 684 -18.93 39.20 -15.95
N VAL A 685 -18.25 38.14 -16.43
CA VAL A 685 -16.90 37.79 -15.98
C VAL A 685 -15.90 38.91 -16.30
N THR A 686 -16.00 39.50 -17.49
CA THR A 686 -15.12 40.60 -17.92
C THR A 686 -15.36 41.88 -17.10
N ALA A 687 -16.62 42.18 -16.77
CA ALA A 687 -16.97 43.31 -15.91
C ALA A 687 -16.42 43.13 -14.48
N TYR A 688 -16.53 41.92 -13.93
CA TYR A 688 -15.93 41.59 -12.65
C TYR A 688 -14.41 41.74 -12.68
N ARG A 689 -13.76 41.19 -13.71
CA ARG A 689 -12.31 41.33 -13.92
C ARG A 689 -11.84 42.78 -13.87
N LYS A 690 -12.50 43.66 -14.64
CA LYS A 690 -12.16 45.10 -14.71
C LYS A 690 -12.29 45.80 -13.36
N LYS A 691 -13.15 45.30 -12.47
CA LYS A 691 -13.39 45.87 -11.14
C LYS A 691 -12.39 45.37 -10.08
N HIS A 692 -11.90 44.14 -10.21
CA HIS A 692 -11.11 43.47 -9.17
C HIS A 692 -9.63 43.31 -9.52
N GLU A 693 -9.21 43.74 -10.72
CA GLU A 693 -7.85 43.77 -11.29
C GLU A 693 -7.17 42.40 -11.43
N THR A 694 -7.21 41.54 -10.42
CA THR A 694 -6.60 40.21 -10.42
C THR A 694 -7.46 39.17 -9.71
N PHE A 695 -7.55 37.98 -10.31
CA PHE A 695 -8.06 36.77 -9.69
C PHE A 695 -6.90 36.06 -9.00
N HIS A 696 -7.03 35.75 -7.70
CA HIS A 696 -6.01 34.99 -6.96
C HIS A 696 -6.25 33.48 -7.06
N SER A 697 -7.48 33.07 -7.36
CA SER A 697 -7.89 31.69 -7.60
C SER A 697 -9.05 31.65 -8.59
N VAL A 698 -9.17 30.59 -9.39
CA VAL A 698 -10.36 30.37 -10.23
C VAL A 698 -11.65 30.34 -9.39
N SER A 699 -11.58 29.88 -8.14
CA SER A 699 -12.76 29.81 -7.27
C SER A 699 -13.41 31.15 -6.99
N GLU A 700 -12.70 32.28 -7.19
CA GLU A 700 -13.28 33.62 -7.00
C GLU A 700 -14.37 33.93 -8.02
N LEU A 701 -14.47 33.14 -9.11
CA LEU A 701 -15.62 33.14 -10.01
C LEU A 701 -16.95 32.93 -9.27
N TYR A 702 -16.94 32.25 -8.11
CA TYR A 702 -18.10 32.10 -7.24
C TYR A 702 -18.71 33.44 -6.77
N PHE A 703 -17.89 34.49 -6.65
CA PHE A 703 -18.35 35.82 -6.23
C PHE A 703 -18.83 36.70 -7.38
N VAL A 704 -18.76 36.22 -8.62
CA VAL A 704 -19.19 36.94 -9.81
C VAL A 704 -20.72 36.95 -9.86
N LYS A 705 -21.32 38.03 -9.34
CA LYS A 705 -22.78 38.20 -9.33
C LYS A 705 -23.35 38.17 -10.75
N GLY A 706 -24.39 37.36 -10.95
CA GLY A 706 -25.07 37.19 -12.24
C GLY A 706 -24.57 36.00 -13.07
N LEU A 707 -23.46 35.37 -12.67
CA LEU A 707 -23.03 34.11 -13.28
C LEU A 707 -23.98 32.98 -12.83
N SER A 708 -24.50 32.20 -13.78
CA SER A 708 -25.43 31.12 -13.46
C SER A 708 -24.72 29.93 -12.80
N LEU A 709 -25.47 29.05 -12.12
CA LEU A 709 -24.90 27.79 -11.60
C LEU A 709 -24.32 26.92 -12.74
N GLU A 710 -24.89 27.02 -13.94
CA GLU A 710 -24.41 26.35 -15.14
C GLU A 710 -23.10 26.94 -15.64
N GLY A 711 -22.99 28.27 -15.74
CA GLY A 711 -21.75 28.96 -16.09
C GLY A 711 -20.63 28.68 -15.08
N LEU A 712 -20.94 28.70 -13.79
CA LEU A 712 -20.02 28.31 -12.71
C LEU A 712 -19.55 26.86 -12.86
N SER A 713 -20.48 25.94 -13.11
CA SER A 713 -20.16 24.53 -13.32
C SER A 713 -19.26 24.34 -14.54
N ASN A 714 -19.55 24.99 -15.65
CA ASN A 714 -18.74 24.89 -16.86
C ASN A 714 -17.32 25.42 -16.64
N LEU A 715 -17.16 26.51 -15.89
CA LEU A 715 -15.85 27.12 -15.60
C LEU A 715 -15.02 26.33 -14.58
N LEU A 716 -15.65 25.86 -13.51
CA LEU A 716 -14.97 25.26 -12.35
C LEU A 716 -15.01 23.73 -12.33
N PHE A 717 -15.80 23.12 -13.20
CA PHE A 717 -15.84 21.69 -13.48
C PHE A 717 -15.90 21.47 -14.99
N PRO A 718 -14.86 21.91 -15.73
CA PRO A 718 -14.87 21.89 -17.18
C PRO A 718 -14.83 20.47 -17.73
N SER A 719 -15.48 20.26 -18.87
CA SER A 719 -15.30 19.04 -19.65
C SER A 719 -13.86 18.96 -20.15
N VAL A 720 -13.26 17.78 -19.96
CA VAL A 720 -11.90 17.46 -20.42
C VAL A 720 -11.94 16.19 -21.27
N ARG A 721 -11.09 16.13 -22.28
CA ARG A 721 -10.85 14.92 -23.06
C ARG A 721 -9.48 14.37 -22.67
N ILE A 722 -9.44 13.09 -22.32
CA ILE A 722 -8.20 12.35 -22.10
C ILE A 722 -7.70 11.93 -23.49
N GLU A 723 -6.52 12.42 -23.90
CA GLU A 723 -6.06 12.35 -25.29
C GLU A 723 -5.47 10.99 -25.69
N SER A 724 -5.15 10.11 -24.73
CA SER A 724 -4.68 8.76 -25.05
C SER A 724 -5.33 7.69 -24.16
N GLN A 725 -5.71 6.57 -24.76
CA GLN A 725 -6.02 5.31 -24.05
C GLN A 725 -4.79 4.74 -23.32
N ASN A 726 -3.59 5.25 -23.60
CA ASN A 726 -2.33 4.85 -22.99
C ASN A 726 -2.09 5.53 -21.63
N GLU A 727 -2.93 6.48 -21.25
CA GLU A 727 -3.00 7.00 -19.88
C GLU A 727 -3.72 5.96 -19.02
N LEU A 728 -2.92 5.08 -18.42
CA LEU A 728 -3.26 4.14 -17.34
C LEU A 728 -4.68 4.21 -16.80
N GLU A 729 -5.38 3.07 -16.86
CA GLU A 729 -6.51 2.80 -15.99
C GLU A 729 -6.09 2.89 -14.51
N ASP A 730 -6.58 3.94 -13.85
CA ASP A 730 -7.00 4.13 -12.45
C ASP A 730 -6.21 3.61 -11.24
N SER A 731 -5.32 2.63 -11.35
CA SER A 731 -4.66 2.00 -10.20
C SER A 731 -3.15 2.22 -10.15
N GLU A 732 -2.54 2.74 -11.21
CA GLU A 732 -1.09 2.75 -11.36
C GLU A 732 -0.44 4.15 -11.29
N ILE A 733 -1.21 5.24 -11.17
CA ILE A 733 -0.63 6.57 -10.95
C ILE A 733 -0.27 6.72 -9.47
N PRO A 734 1.03 6.78 -9.14
CA PRO A 734 1.51 6.84 -7.77
C PRO A 734 1.08 8.11 -7.03
N LEU A 735 0.39 7.94 -5.89
CA LEU A 735 0.05 9.05 -5.00
C LEU A 735 1.25 9.61 -4.21
N SER A 736 2.44 9.00 -4.36
CA SER A 736 3.68 9.39 -3.70
C SER A 736 4.90 9.05 -4.56
N ILE A 737 6.01 9.77 -4.37
CA ILE A 737 7.30 9.51 -5.03
C ILE A 737 7.74 8.05 -4.83
N SER A 738 7.57 7.51 -3.62
CA SER A 738 7.94 6.12 -3.33
C SER A 738 7.21 5.11 -4.21
N LEU A 739 5.96 5.40 -4.59
CA LEU A 739 5.18 4.53 -5.47
C LEU A 739 5.62 4.71 -6.94
N VAL A 740 6.10 5.89 -7.36
CA VAL A 740 6.74 6.11 -8.69
C VAL A 740 7.99 5.26 -8.84
N GLU A 741 8.90 5.35 -7.87
CA GLU A 741 10.13 4.53 -7.84
C GLU A 741 9.81 3.02 -7.85
N ALA A 742 8.70 2.64 -7.23
CA ALA A 742 8.22 1.28 -7.18
C ALA A 742 7.71 0.77 -8.55
N VAL A 743 7.08 1.64 -9.35
CA VAL A 743 6.65 1.34 -10.73
C VAL A 743 7.86 1.33 -11.68
N GLU A 744 8.82 2.24 -11.52
CA GLU A 744 10.06 2.24 -12.29
C GLU A 744 10.83 0.92 -12.19
N ARG A 745 10.91 0.34 -10.98
CA ARG A 745 11.54 -0.96 -10.77
C ARG A 745 10.84 -2.08 -11.53
N ARG A 746 9.50 -2.09 -11.50
CA ARG A 746 8.69 -3.05 -12.25
C ARG A 746 8.94 -2.92 -13.75
N TYR A 747 8.98 -1.69 -14.26
CA TYR A 747 9.33 -1.41 -15.65
C TYR A 747 10.70 -1.96 -16.04
N ARG A 748 11.72 -1.86 -15.17
CA ARG A 748 13.05 -2.46 -15.47
C ARG A 748 12.99 -3.98 -15.60
N ASN A 749 12.25 -4.66 -14.70
CA ASN A 749 12.05 -6.10 -14.80
C ASN A 749 11.35 -6.46 -16.11
N ILE A 750 10.28 -5.73 -16.45
CA ILE A 750 9.55 -5.87 -17.71
C ILE A 750 10.52 -5.72 -18.90
N LEU A 751 11.39 -4.70 -18.93
CA LEU A 751 12.36 -4.52 -20.01
C LEU A 751 13.36 -5.69 -20.15
N GLU A 752 13.78 -6.29 -19.04
CA GLU A 752 14.67 -7.45 -19.07
C GLU A 752 13.98 -8.68 -19.64
N GLU A 753 12.71 -8.89 -19.29
CA GLU A 753 11.85 -9.96 -19.81
C GLU A 753 11.48 -9.75 -21.29
N LEU A 754 11.35 -8.49 -21.72
CA LEU A 754 10.89 -8.11 -23.07
C LEU A 754 11.98 -8.10 -24.15
N LYS A 755 13.21 -8.53 -23.83
CA LYS A 755 14.24 -8.82 -24.84
C LYS A 755 13.78 -9.86 -25.90
N ASP A 756 12.66 -10.53 -25.64
CA ASP A 756 12.04 -11.56 -26.48
C ASP A 756 10.84 -11.09 -27.36
N GLY A 757 10.57 -9.78 -27.47
CA GLY A 757 9.85 -9.24 -28.64
C GLY A 757 8.51 -8.53 -28.45
N VAL A 758 8.06 -8.23 -27.23
CA VAL A 758 6.81 -7.44 -27.01
C VAL A 758 7.14 -5.98 -26.67
N LYS A 759 6.85 -5.04 -27.59
CA LYS A 759 7.22 -3.61 -27.44
C LYS A 759 6.11 -2.71 -26.87
N LYS A 760 4.85 -3.14 -26.94
CA LYS A 760 3.70 -2.27 -26.64
C LYS A 760 3.49 -2.03 -25.14
N GLU A 761 3.57 -3.07 -24.31
CA GLU A 761 3.39 -2.90 -22.85
C GLU A 761 4.52 -2.10 -22.21
N ALA A 762 5.76 -2.25 -22.69
CA ALA A 762 6.89 -1.43 -22.26
C ALA A 762 6.67 0.06 -22.56
N GLN A 763 6.07 0.37 -23.71
CA GLN A 763 5.73 1.74 -24.10
C GLN A 763 4.69 2.33 -23.15
N GLU A 764 3.62 1.61 -22.86
CA GLU A 764 2.54 2.04 -21.97
C GLU A 764 3.07 2.31 -20.54
N HIS A 765 3.85 1.38 -19.98
CA HIS A 765 4.45 1.55 -18.64
C HIS A 765 5.47 2.70 -18.58
N SER A 766 6.23 2.95 -19.64
CA SER A 766 7.17 4.08 -19.65
C SER A 766 6.42 5.41 -19.61
N TYR A 767 5.32 5.51 -20.38
CA TYR A 767 4.51 6.72 -20.47
C TYR A 767 3.80 7.03 -19.15
N ALA A 768 3.25 5.99 -18.52
CA ALA A 768 2.69 6.00 -17.18
C ALA A 768 3.63 6.62 -16.12
N VAL A 769 4.87 6.14 -16.05
CA VAL A 769 5.88 6.62 -15.10
C VAL A 769 6.21 8.10 -15.35
N ALA A 770 6.27 8.53 -16.60
CA ALA A 770 6.55 9.92 -16.94
C ALA A 770 5.41 10.87 -16.47
N GLU A 771 4.15 10.51 -16.74
CA GLU A 771 2.99 11.30 -16.29
C GLU A 771 2.83 11.30 -14.76
N ALA A 772 3.22 10.20 -14.09
CA ALA A 772 3.24 10.14 -12.64
C ALA A 772 4.15 11.21 -12.01
N TYR A 773 5.37 11.39 -12.55
CA TYR A 773 6.27 12.45 -12.10
C TYR A 773 5.68 13.85 -12.34
N HIS A 774 5.08 14.07 -13.51
CA HIS A 774 4.42 15.32 -13.83
C HIS A 774 3.28 15.65 -12.82
N TYR A 775 2.40 14.68 -12.55
CA TYR A 775 1.32 14.86 -11.57
C TYR A 775 1.86 15.22 -10.17
N VAL A 776 2.93 14.54 -9.72
CA VAL A 776 3.59 14.85 -8.45
C VAL A 776 4.16 16.28 -8.46
N GLY A 777 4.81 16.68 -9.54
CA GLY A 777 5.34 18.04 -9.71
C GLY A 777 4.26 19.11 -9.59
N LEU A 778 3.14 18.98 -10.31
CA LEU A 778 2.03 19.93 -10.23
C LEU A 778 1.42 19.99 -8.82
N ALA A 779 1.31 18.85 -8.15
CA ALA A 779 0.82 18.81 -6.78
C ALA A 779 1.80 19.46 -5.78
N LEU A 780 3.11 19.40 -6.02
CA LEU A 780 4.13 20.10 -5.25
C LEU A 780 4.05 21.63 -5.44
N TYR A 781 3.72 22.08 -6.65
CA TYR A 781 3.53 23.51 -6.93
C TYR A 781 2.38 24.10 -6.09
N ASP A 782 1.28 23.38 -5.97
CA ASP A 782 0.10 23.84 -5.21
C ASP A 782 0.36 23.95 -3.70
N VAL A 783 1.29 23.15 -3.19
CA VAL A 783 1.72 23.20 -1.78
C VAL A 783 2.82 24.22 -1.53
N GLY A 784 3.35 24.85 -2.58
CA GLY A 784 4.38 25.89 -2.50
C GLY A 784 5.82 25.40 -2.59
N ASP A 785 6.05 24.15 -3.00
CA ASP A 785 7.39 23.58 -3.16
C ASP A 785 7.87 23.68 -4.61
N ASP A 786 8.50 24.80 -4.94
CA ASP A 786 8.95 25.10 -6.30
C ASP A 786 10.16 24.26 -6.74
N GLU A 787 11.07 23.97 -5.83
CA GLU A 787 12.23 23.13 -6.12
C GLU A 787 11.79 21.69 -6.41
N GLY A 788 10.95 21.12 -5.55
CA GLY A 788 10.38 19.79 -5.75
C GLY A 788 9.55 19.71 -7.04
N THR A 789 8.82 20.76 -7.39
CA THR A 789 8.10 20.87 -8.68
C THR A 789 9.08 20.71 -9.85
N LYS A 790 10.12 21.53 -9.91
CA LYS A 790 11.10 21.52 -11.00
C LYS A 790 11.82 20.18 -11.13
N ILE A 791 12.24 19.59 -10.01
CA ILE A 791 12.88 18.26 -9.99
C ILE A 791 11.97 17.20 -10.62
N ASN A 792 10.67 17.20 -10.29
CA ASN A 792 9.76 16.18 -10.80
C ASN A 792 9.38 16.43 -12.27
N TYR A 793 9.25 17.68 -12.72
CA TYR A 793 9.09 17.99 -14.14
C TYR A 793 10.31 17.57 -14.98
N GLU A 794 11.52 17.74 -14.44
CA GLU A 794 12.75 17.26 -15.07
C GLU A 794 12.76 15.73 -15.19
N ARG A 795 12.41 15.01 -14.11
CA ARG A 795 12.27 13.54 -14.14
C ARG A 795 11.25 13.09 -15.17
N ALA A 796 10.08 13.72 -15.25
CA ALA A 796 9.07 13.43 -16.27
C ALA A 796 9.64 13.58 -17.68
N THR A 797 10.39 14.67 -17.92
CA THR A 797 11.04 14.93 -19.22
C THR A 797 12.08 13.87 -19.56
N ILE A 798 12.93 13.48 -18.61
CA ILE A 798 13.92 12.40 -18.78
C ILE A 798 13.21 11.09 -19.16
N LYS A 799 12.09 10.76 -18.51
CA LYS A 799 11.32 9.55 -18.82
C LYS A 799 10.66 9.58 -20.19
N PHE A 800 10.12 10.72 -20.61
CA PHE A 800 9.66 10.87 -22.00
C PHE A 800 10.81 10.75 -23.00
N GLN A 801 12.00 11.26 -22.69
CA GLN A 801 13.19 11.10 -23.55
C GLN A 801 13.60 9.62 -23.67
N GLU A 802 13.59 8.86 -22.58
CA GLU A 802 13.87 7.42 -22.63
C GLU A 802 12.91 6.66 -23.57
N ILE A 803 11.64 7.09 -23.69
CA ILE A 803 10.68 6.51 -24.63
C ILE A 803 11.09 6.78 -26.07
N ILE A 804 11.57 7.99 -26.34
CA ILE A 804 12.05 8.40 -27.67
C ILE A 804 13.27 7.59 -28.08
N ASP A 805 14.20 7.38 -27.15
CA ASP A 805 15.44 6.66 -27.44
C ASP A 805 15.22 5.15 -27.63
N LYS A 806 14.19 4.58 -27.01
CA LYS A 806 13.92 3.13 -26.99
C LYS A 806 12.92 2.67 -28.06
N PHE A 807 12.06 3.55 -28.57
CA PHE A 807 10.93 3.17 -29.42
C PHE A 807 10.84 4.00 -30.71
N THR A 808 10.06 3.52 -31.67
CA THR A 808 9.78 4.21 -32.95
C THR A 808 8.27 4.28 -33.18
N GLY A 809 7.78 5.26 -33.94
CA GLY A 809 6.35 5.39 -34.29
C GLY A 809 5.61 6.44 -33.47
N ILE A 810 4.30 6.25 -33.28
CA ILE A 810 3.39 7.26 -32.70
C ILE A 810 3.72 7.57 -31.24
N THR A 811 4.12 6.57 -30.45
CA THR A 811 4.43 6.74 -29.02
C THR A 811 5.57 7.73 -28.76
N PRO A 812 6.78 7.59 -29.35
CA PRO A 812 7.85 8.55 -29.16
C PRO A 812 7.52 9.94 -29.75
N PHE A 813 6.72 10.01 -30.82
CA PHE A 813 6.20 11.29 -31.31
C PHE A 813 5.34 12.00 -30.26
N ASN A 814 4.41 11.28 -29.63
CA ASN A 814 3.57 11.83 -28.57
C ASN A 814 4.41 12.20 -27.33
N ALA A 815 5.42 11.41 -26.98
CA ALA A 815 6.35 11.73 -25.91
C ALA A 815 7.09 13.06 -26.19
N GLN A 816 7.54 13.29 -27.42
CA GLN A 816 8.14 14.57 -27.82
C GLN A 816 7.16 15.74 -27.72
N CYS A 817 5.90 15.55 -28.12
CA CYS A 817 4.86 16.56 -27.89
C CYS A 817 4.73 16.87 -26.39
N ARG A 818 4.71 15.85 -25.54
CA ARG A 818 4.57 16.03 -24.09
C ARG A 818 5.75 16.76 -23.47
N ILE A 819 6.99 16.51 -23.91
CA ILE A 819 8.16 17.29 -23.46
C ILE A 819 7.95 18.79 -23.73
N GLY A 820 7.50 19.15 -24.95
CA GLY A 820 7.17 20.54 -25.27
C GLY A 820 6.08 21.10 -24.35
N ASN A 821 4.98 20.35 -24.17
CA ASN A 821 3.89 20.76 -23.27
C ASN A 821 4.38 20.98 -21.83
N LEU A 822 5.24 20.11 -21.29
CA LEU A 822 5.78 20.24 -19.93
C LEU A 822 6.60 21.52 -19.75
N TYR A 823 7.40 21.88 -20.76
CA TYR A 823 8.13 23.14 -20.73
C TYR A 823 7.22 24.36 -20.85
N GLU A 824 6.18 24.29 -21.67
CA GLU A 824 5.17 25.34 -21.68
C GLU A 824 4.48 25.49 -20.33
N GLU A 825 4.14 24.38 -19.68
CA GLU A 825 3.60 24.39 -18.32
C GLU A 825 4.59 25.02 -17.32
N LEU A 826 5.87 24.66 -17.35
CA LEU A 826 6.89 25.30 -16.51
C LEU A 826 7.00 26.80 -16.78
N ALA A 827 6.90 27.24 -18.04
CA ALA A 827 6.86 28.66 -18.38
C ALA A 827 5.60 29.35 -17.82
N LEU A 828 4.47 28.64 -17.73
CA LEU A 828 3.24 29.13 -17.11
C LEU A 828 3.36 29.24 -15.58
N LEU A 829 4.04 28.29 -14.94
CA LEU A 829 4.25 28.23 -13.49
C LEU A 829 5.31 29.24 -13.03
N TYR A 830 6.41 29.40 -13.76
CA TYR A 830 7.59 30.18 -13.38
C TYR A 830 7.86 31.34 -14.34
N GLU A 831 7.16 32.44 -14.13
CA GLU A 831 7.20 33.61 -15.02
C GLU A 831 8.59 34.24 -15.18
N ASN A 832 9.38 34.28 -14.10
CA ASN A 832 10.75 34.81 -14.14
C ASN A 832 11.68 33.99 -15.05
N GLU A 833 11.30 32.74 -15.35
CA GLU A 833 12.05 31.81 -16.20
C GLU A 833 11.29 31.51 -17.51
N LYS A 834 10.21 32.25 -17.80
CA LYS A 834 9.30 32.02 -18.94
C LYS A 834 10.04 31.87 -20.26
N VAL A 835 10.95 32.81 -20.57
CA VAL A 835 11.71 32.82 -21.84
C VAL A 835 12.54 31.55 -22.00
N ASN A 836 13.22 31.11 -20.93
CA ASN A 836 14.04 29.91 -20.94
C ASN A 836 13.20 28.66 -21.24
N TYR A 837 12.06 28.51 -20.54
CA TYR A 837 11.20 27.34 -20.74
C TYR A 837 10.48 27.36 -22.10
N TYR A 838 10.04 28.52 -22.59
CA TYR A 838 9.46 28.61 -23.93
C TYR A 838 10.47 28.31 -25.04
N ASN A 839 11.73 28.72 -24.90
CA ASN A 839 12.78 28.30 -25.83
C ASN A 839 12.95 26.78 -25.82
N LYS A 840 12.99 26.15 -24.65
CA LYS A 840 13.04 24.67 -24.53
C LYS A 840 11.81 23.99 -25.13
N ALA A 841 10.62 24.58 -24.99
CA ALA A 841 9.40 24.07 -25.62
C ALA A 841 9.48 24.14 -27.16
N MET A 842 9.92 25.29 -27.71
CA MET A 842 10.13 25.46 -29.14
C MET A 842 11.18 24.50 -29.70
N ASP A 843 12.29 24.30 -28.97
CA ASP A 843 13.32 23.32 -29.31
C ASP A 843 12.72 21.91 -29.39
N ALA A 844 11.92 21.51 -28.40
CA ALA A 844 11.24 20.22 -28.41
C ALA A 844 10.29 20.08 -29.61
N TYR A 845 9.50 21.11 -29.92
CA TYR A 845 8.58 21.13 -31.05
C TYR A 845 9.27 21.12 -32.42
N THR A 846 10.49 21.64 -32.51
CA THR A 846 11.27 21.66 -33.76
C THR A 846 11.55 20.23 -34.27
N TYR A 847 11.77 19.26 -33.37
CA TYR A 847 11.93 17.84 -33.74
C TYR A 847 10.66 17.22 -34.37
N ILE A 848 9.49 17.81 -34.12
CA ILE A 848 8.21 17.39 -34.70
C ILE A 848 7.97 18.09 -36.04
N ILE A 849 8.24 19.39 -36.10
CA ILE A 849 7.94 20.23 -37.25
C ILE A 849 8.88 19.91 -38.42
N GLU A 850 10.20 19.84 -38.15
CA GLU A 850 11.23 19.57 -39.15
C GLU A 850 11.15 18.14 -39.66
N GLU A 851 10.81 17.98 -40.94
CA GLU A 851 10.58 16.69 -41.57
C GLU A 851 11.76 15.73 -41.42
N ARG A 852 12.99 16.21 -41.66
CA ARG A 852 14.19 15.37 -41.57
C ARG A 852 14.43 14.85 -40.14
N ARG A 853 14.31 15.71 -39.13
CA ARG A 853 14.47 15.31 -37.71
C ARG A 853 13.35 14.38 -37.27
N SER A 854 12.11 14.70 -37.64
CA SER A 854 10.92 13.91 -37.33
C SER A 854 11.02 12.50 -37.91
N ASN A 855 11.43 12.36 -39.18
CA ASN A 855 11.60 11.06 -39.83
C ASN A 855 12.75 10.24 -39.21
N ILE A 856 13.86 10.88 -38.83
CA ILE A 856 14.99 10.21 -38.15
C ILE A 856 14.55 9.70 -36.77
N MET A 857 13.80 10.51 -36.02
CA MET A 857 13.50 10.24 -34.62
C MET A 857 12.28 9.31 -34.44
N PHE A 858 11.28 9.39 -35.32
CA PHE A 858 10.00 8.69 -35.15
C PHE A 858 9.66 7.72 -36.30
N GLY A 859 10.43 7.73 -37.39
CA GLY A 859 10.13 6.99 -38.62
C GLY A 859 9.11 7.69 -39.52
N TYR A 860 8.65 6.99 -40.57
CA TYR A 860 7.75 7.53 -41.60
C TYR A 860 6.28 7.54 -41.15
N ILE A 861 5.97 8.33 -40.12
CA ILE A 861 4.62 8.43 -39.53
C ILE A 861 3.97 9.81 -39.72
N ARG A 862 4.64 10.76 -40.38
CA ARG A 862 4.17 12.16 -40.49
C ARG A 862 2.76 12.28 -41.06
N ASP A 863 2.41 11.48 -42.06
CA ASP A 863 1.09 11.52 -42.69
C ASP A 863 -0.02 11.15 -41.70
N LEU A 864 0.25 10.19 -40.80
CA LEU A 864 -0.67 9.80 -39.73
C LEU A 864 -0.81 10.89 -38.66
N MET A 865 0.21 11.75 -38.51
CA MET A 865 0.29 12.77 -37.48
C MET A 865 0.09 14.21 -38.02
N ALA A 866 -0.40 14.37 -39.26
CA ALA A 866 -0.49 15.66 -39.94
C ALA A 866 -1.25 16.73 -39.12
N ILE A 867 -2.35 16.35 -38.46
CA ILE A 867 -3.13 17.25 -37.60
C ILE A 867 -2.29 17.70 -36.39
N ARG A 868 -1.60 16.78 -35.71
CA ARG A 868 -0.76 17.12 -34.55
C ARG A 868 0.42 18.00 -34.97
N ILE A 869 1.05 17.73 -36.10
CA ILE A 869 2.14 18.56 -36.63
C ILE A 869 1.64 19.98 -36.90
N TRP A 870 0.44 20.13 -37.49
CA TRP A 870 -0.19 21.44 -37.68
C TRP A 870 -0.46 22.14 -36.34
N GLN A 871 -1.04 21.43 -35.36
CA GLN A 871 -1.26 21.98 -34.02
C GLN A 871 0.04 22.42 -33.35
N THR A 872 1.12 21.64 -33.50
CA THR A 872 2.45 21.99 -32.97
C THR A 872 3.03 23.23 -33.64
N LYS A 873 2.86 23.41 -34.96
CA LYS A 873 3.25 24.65 -35.67
C LYS A 873 2.49 25.86 -35.14
N GLU A 874 1.16 25.74 -35.00
CA GLU A 874 0.35 26.82 -34.42
C GLU A 874 0.78 27.13 -32.99
N ARG A 875 1.18 26.12 -32.22
CA ARG A 875 1.69 26.33 -30.86
C ARG A 875 2.99 27.11 -30.83
N VAL A 876 3.94 26.80 -31.71
CA VAL A 876 5.19 27.57 -31.85
C VAL A 876 4.89 29.02 -32.24
N ASN A 877 4.02 29.23 -33.23
CA ASN A 877 3.59 30.58 -33.62
C ASN A 877 2.95 31.35 -32.44
N CYS A 878 2.18 30.67 -31.59
CA CYS A 878 1.63 31.28 -30.38
C CYS A 878 2.71 31.65 -29.36
N ILE A 879 3.70 30.78 -29.15
CA ILE A 879 4.82 31.03 -28.23
C ILE A 879 5.66 32.22 -28.71
N GLU A 880 5.98 32.28 -30.02
CA GLU A 880 6.73 33.40 -30.62
C GLU A 880 6.00 34.72 -30.41
N LYS A 881 4.69 34.77 -30.69
CA LYS A 881 3.84 35.93 -30.40
C LYS A 881 3.85 36.33 -28.92
N GLU A 882 3.83 35.35 -28.01
CA GLU A 882 3.89 35.60 -26.56
C GLU A 882 5.27 36.06 -26.07
N LEU A 883 6.34 35.80 -26.82
CA LEU A 883 7.70 36.27 -26.56
C LEU A 883 8.02 37.60 -27.25
N GLN A 884 7.10 38.14 -28.07
CA GLN A 884 7.35 39.28 -28.96
C GLN A 884 8.50 39.03 -29.95
N LEU A 885 8.64 37.78 -30.42
CA LEU A 885 9.58 37.39 -31.48
C LEU A 885 8.98 37.61 -32.88
#